data_AF-A0A1G9P6V6-F1
#
_entry.id   AF-A0A1G9P6V6-F1
#
_cell.length_a   1.000
_cell.length_b   1.000
_cell.length_c   1.000
_cell.angle_alpha   90.00
_cell.angle_beta   90.00
_cell.angle_gamma   90.00
#
_symmetry.space_group_name_H-M   'P 1'
#
loop_
_entity.id
_entity.type
_entity.pdbx_description
1 polymer ?
#
loop_
_entity_poly.entity_id
_entity_poly.type
_entity_poly.pdbx_seq_one_letter_code
_entity_poly.pdbx_strand_id
1 'polypeptide(L)'
;MSPYLQAYLTPSSSAVKFAIKGTLAMFLALYIALWADLERPYWALISAAFLQIRPMSGMVIEKGLCQLGGTLVGAVAGIIVMALFAQARVPALVSLTLWIMLCVYGSALTRNNLSYGCIMAAVTALLIVVISGSDASRVFSIAVARLSELGLGAICATLVSALLWPTRVRHHLAEQADGAVNHAFIHAAQRLEGGSEPGTLQQSLTASLGPLMTLEMDSQAARYEGPAGPGRVRASHLLTRRTLRLCATVAALGQLLHEYPGPLDADIRCLANATAEGFRRAERAQGVGEARELLQECRHAAYRQDSEALSPLSLRVLLGLREALGHAMIMLDAREAITRPGHRRLRSPSLSWHRDHLVAAANAGRAGVVFTLMALLWLSTAWSNGPVAMLLATLFSAFFASRDNPARISVMFFKGMLLAIPSAFLFGHVLLSQASGFVMLAMLFGTPLFLGLLGAGHPATMGYSLAFTIFNILLTMPGNGMDFSIDGFLNRTLAVIVGVSVVVLGFRLMPEIGPRVLRRRLINATTRDLKQLARRPPRETDTWFSGRMADRLLQLARHDQMLPEEQRHLFSLGLTGLDVGRACLRLRHRLDDVASSEVRQAHRHMLATLAQAYADSAHGHPPQGMQAAGTALRDAAAQTTEISAERRALLDGLIERLDLTLQRQARMMAGALAPSPARAETEPPTPNEAT
;
A
#
# COMPACT_ATOMS: atom_id res chain seq x y z
N MET A 1 25.84 -9.80 -12.68
CA MET A 1 25.04 -10.60 -13.66
C MET A 1 23.71 -9.87 -13.89
N SER A 2 23.19 -9.88 -15.11
CA SER A 2 21.86 -9.31 -15.40
C SER A 2 20.79 -10.01 -14.55
N PRO A 3 19.77 -9.30 -14.02
CA PRO A 3 18.70 -9.90 -13.22
C PRO A 3 17.96 -11.02 -13.96
N TYR A 4 17.92 -10.98 -15.29
CA TYR A 4 17.36 -12.05 -16.12
C TYR A 4 18.19 -13.34 -16.04
N LEU A 5 19.52 -13.23 -16.11
CA LEU A 5 20.41 -14.39 -16.03
C LEU A 5 20.38 -15.02 -14.65
N GLN A 6 20.33 -14.21 -13.59
CA GLN A 6 20.21 -14.72 -12.22
C GLN A 6 18.90 -15.47 -11.98
N ALA A 7 17.79 -14.99 -12.54
CA ALA A 7 16.47 -15.61 -12.36
C ALA A 7 16.40 -17.04 -12.92
N TYR A 8 17.14 -17.36 -14.00
CA TYR A 8 17.07 -18.65 -14.67
C TYR A 8 18.30 -19.54 -14.43
N LEU A 9 19.52 -18.99 -14.33
CA LEU A 9 20.75 -19.77 -14.17
C LEU A 9 21.08 -20.08 -12.71
N THR A 10 20.75 -19.17 -11.78
CA THR A 10 20.97 -19.35 -10.34
C THR A 10 19.68 -19.05 -9.56
N PRO A 11 18.58 -19.79 -9.82
CA PRO A 11 17.31 -19.55 -9.16
C PRO A 11 17.41 -19.88 -7.66
N SER A 12 16.77 -19.05 -6.83
CA SER A 12 16.67 -19.33 -5.40
C SER A 12 15.80 -20.57 -5.14
N SER A 13 16.06 -21.28 -4.04
CA SER A 13 15.25 -22.44 -3.64
C SER A 13 13.78 -22.09 -3.44
N SER A 14 13.47 -20.84 -3.05
CA SER A 14 12.10 -20.34 -2.94
C SER A 14 11.43 -20.17 -4.31
N ALA A 15 12.14 -19.67 -5.32
CA ALA A 15 11.63 -19.51 -6.68
C ALA A 15 11.32 -20.86 -7.34
N VAL A 16 12.18 -21.87 -7.15
CA VAL A 16 11.95 -23.23 -7.66
C VAL A 16 10.72 -23.85 -6.99
N LYS A 17 10.63 -23.79 -5.65
CA LYS A 17 9.45 -24.28 -4.91
C LYS A 17 8.17 -23.59 -5.38
N PHE A 18 8.21 -22.28 -5.60
CA PHE A 18 7.10 -21.50 -6.14
C PHE A 18 6.68 -22.00 -7.54
N ALA A 19 7.63 -22.18 -8.46
CA ALA A 19 7.34 -22.63 -9.81
C ALA A 19 6.72 -24.04 -9.85
N ILE A 20 7.27 -24.98 -9.08
CA ILE A 20 6.74 -26.35 -8.96
C ILE A 20 5.31 -26.30 -8.42
N LYS A 21 5.09 -25.60 -7.32
CA LYS A 21 3.81 -25.51 -6.63
C LYS A 21 2.73 -24.85 -7.51
N GLY A 22 3.09 -23.78 -8.21
CA GLY A 22 2.20 -23.09 -9.16
C GLY A 22 1.82 -23.98 -10.33
N THR A 23 2.80 -24.66 -10.92
CA THR A 23 2.60 -25.56 -12.07
C THR A 23 1.72 -26.76 -11.70
N LEU A 24 1.94 -27.37 -10.53
CA LEU A 24 1.11 -28.48 -10.05
C LEU A 24 -0.34 -28.07 -9.80
N ALA A 25 -0.59 -26.90 -9.18
CA ALA A 25 -1.96 -26.42 -8.98
C ALA A 25 -2.68 -26.11 -10.28
N MET A 26 -1.95 -25.51 -11.23
CA MET A 26 -2.44 -25.22 -12.57
C MET A 26 -2.88 -26.51 -13.28
N PHE A 27 -2.03 -27.54 -13.33
CA PHE A 27 -2.39 -28.80 -13.98
C PHE A 27 -3.43 -29.60 -13.22
N LEU A 28 -3.45 -29.56 -11.90
CA LEU A 28 -4.51 -30.19 -11.11
C LEU A 28 -5.87 -29.57 -11.43
N ALA A 29 -5.96 -28.24 -11.51
CA ALA A 29 -7.18 -27.53 -11.89
C ALA A 29 -7.60 -27.88 -13.32
N LEU A 30 -6.65 -27.90 -14.26
CA LEU A 30 -6.92 -28.25 -15.65
C LEU A 30 -7.40 -29.69 -15.79
N TYR A 31 -6.76 -30.65 -15.12
CA TYR A 31 -7.13 -32.06 -15.16
C TYR A 31 -8.58 -32.28 -14.72
N ILE A 32 -8.94 -31.72 -13.55
CA ILE A 32 -10.31 -31.87 -13.02
C ILE A 32 -11.31 -31.14 -13.92
N ALA A 33 -10.94 -29.99 -14.50
CA ALA A 33 -11.82 -29.24 -15.39
C ALA A 33 -12.09 -29.98 -16.71
N LEU A 34 -11.07 -30.64 -17.29
CA LEU A 34 -11.22 -31.48 -18.48
C LEU A 34 -12.04 -32.74 -18.17
N TRP A 35 -11.80 -33.35 -17.01
CA TRP A 35 -12.54 -34.53 -16.57
C TRP A 35 -14.02 -34.24 -16.31
N ALA A 36 -14.34 -33.08 -15.73
CA ALA A 36 -15.70 -32.62 -15.49
C ALA A 36 -16.37 -32.02 -16.75
N ASP A 37 -15.70 -32.07 -17.91
CA ASP A 37 -16.14 -31.53 -19.19
C ASP A 37 -16.64 -30.07 -19.11
N LEU A 38 -15.89 -29.23 -18.38
CA LEU A 38 -16.22 -27.81 -18.27
C LEU A 38 -16.05 -27.11 -19.62
N GLU A 39 -16.96 -26.17 -19.92
CA GLU A 39 -17.01 -25.48 -21.22
C GLU A 39 -15.68 -24.79 -21.58
N ARG A 40 -14.99 -24.17 -20.59
CA ARG A 40 -13.74 -23.42 -20.82
C ARG A 40 -12.70 -23.68 -19.71
N PRO A 41 -12.04 -24.84 -19.71
CA PRO A 41 -11.21 -25.28 -18.59
C PRO A 41 -9.93 -24.44 -18.40
N TYR A 42 -9.49 -23.71 -19.44
CA TYR A 42 -8.40 -22.75 -19.34
C TYR A 42 -8.63 -21.62 -18.32
N TRP A 43 -9.88 -21.29 -17.96
CA TRP A 43 -10.15 -20.30 -16.90
C TRP A 43 -9.87 -20.85 -15.50
N ALA A 44 -10.08 -22.14 -15.26
CA ALA A 44 -9.66 -22.79 -14.02
C ALA A 44 -8.14 -22.74 -13.88
N LEU A 45 -7.42 -22.93 -14.99
CA LEU A 45 -5.97 -22.81 -15.08
C LEU A 45 -5.47 -21.38 -14.78
N ILE A 46 -6.08 -20.36 -15.40
CA ILE A 46 -5.78 -18.94 -15.12
C ILE A 46 -6.05 -18.57 -13.67
N SER A 47 -7.19 -19.00 -13.13
CA SER A 47 -7.58 -18.80 -11.72
C SER A 47 -6.52 -19.34 -10.77
N ALA A 48 -6.08 -20.59 -10.98
CA ALA A 48 -5.04 -21.21 -10.18
C ALA A 48 -3.71 -20.45 -10.26
N ALA A 49 -3.33 -19.98 -11.45
CA ALA A 49 -2.13 -19.18 -11.66
C ALA A 49 -2.16 -17.85 -10.87
N PHE A 50 -3.25 -17.09 -10.95
CA PHE A 50 -3.38 -15.80 -10.25
C PHE A 50 -3.35 -15.91 -8.73
N LEU A 51 -3.94 -16.98 -8.18
CA LEU A 51 -3.92 -17.22 -6.74
C LEU A 51 -2.52 -17.61 -6.24
N GLN A 52 -1.78 -18.38 -7.03
CA GLN A 52 -0.44 -18.86 -6.69
C GLN A 52 0.62 -17.75 -6.66
N ILE A 53 0.41 -16.60 -7.32
CA ILE A 53 1.37 -15.47 -7.37
C ILE A 53 1.93 -15.08 -6.00
N ARG A 54 1.16 -15.27 -4.92
CA ARG A 54 1.65 -15.13 -3.53
C ARG A 54 1.45 -16.46 -2.79
N PRO A 55 2.50 -17.29 -2.61
CA PRO A 55 2.36 -18.71 -2.27
C PRO A 55 2.03 -19.03 -0.80
N MET A 56 1.73 -18.02 0.04
CA MET A 56 1.40 -18.27 1.45
C MET A 56 -0.04 -18.75 1.58
N SER A 57 -0.22 -19.88 2.27
CA SER A 57 -1.50 -20.61 2.30
C SER A 57 -2.66 -19.74 2.79
N GLY A 58 -2.48 -18.95 3.86
CA GLY A 58 -3.50 -18.02 4.35
C GLY A 58 -3.89 -16.94 3.33
N MET A 59 -2.93 -16.43 2.55
CA MET A 59 -3.20 -15.42 1.51
C MET A 59 -3.95 -16.00 0.32
N VAL A 60 -3.61 -17.24 -0.06
CA VAL A 60 -4.31 -17.96 -1.15
C VAL A 60 -5.76 -18.21 -0.77
N ILE A 61 -6.02 -18.65 0.47
CA ILE A 61 -7.38 -18.86 0.99
C ILE A 61 -8.19 -17.56 0.96
N GLU A 62 -7.65 -16.47 1.53
CA GLU A 62 -8.36 -15.19 1.57
C GLU A 62 -8.68 -14.68 0.15
N LYS A 63 -7.72 -14.77 -0.77
CA LYS A 63 -7.94 -14.38 -2.17
C LYS A 63 -8.95 -15.28 -2.87
N GLY A 64 -8.91 -16.60 -2.62
CA GLY A 64 -9.87 -17.56 -3.17
C GLY A 64 -11.30 -17.26 -2.72
N LEU A 65 -11.50 -16.95 -1.44
CA LEU A 65 -12.80 -16.54 -0.91
C LEU A 65 -13.28 -15.21 -1.53
N CYS A 66 -12.38 -14.22 -1.65
CA CYS A 66 -12.72 -12.94 -2.29
C CYS A 66 -13.06 -13.13 -3.78
N GLN A 67 -12.38 -14.03 -4.48
CA GLN A 67 -12.65 -14.37 -5.87
C GLN A 67 -14.02 -15.03 -6.05
N LEU A 68 -14.34 -16.02 -5.21
CA LEU A 68 -15.65 -16.68 -5.24
C LEU A 68 -16.77 -15.67 -4.97
N GLY A 69 -16.63 -14.86 -3.93
CA GLY A 69 -17.61 -13.81 -3.60
C GLY A 69 -17.76 -12.77 -4.71
N GLY A 70 -16.64 -12.30 -5.29
CA GLY A 70 -16.64 -11.38 -6.42
C GLY A 70 -17.31 -11.98 -7.66
N THR A 71 -17.01 -13.23 -7.98
CA THR A 71 -17.59 -13.96 -9.12
C THR A 71 -19.09 -14.12 -8.95
N LEU A 72 -19.58 -14.43 -7.75
CA LEU A 72 -21.01 -14.51 -7.46
C LEU A 72 -21.71 -13.15 -7.66
N VAL A 73 -21.16 -12.08 -7.11
CA VAL A 73 -21.70 -10.72 -7.25
C VAL A 73 -21.70 -10.28 -8.72
N GLY A 74 -20.61 -10.55 -9.45
CA GLY A 74 -20.51 -10.28 -10.88
C GLY A 74 -21.49 -11.11 -11.71
N ALA A 75 -21.73 -12.37 -11.35
CA ALA A 75 -22.69 -13.23 -12.01
C ALA A 75 -24.12 -12.70 -11.87
N VAL A 76 -24.52 -12.34 -10.64
CA VAL A 76 -25.82 -11.72 -10.37
C VAL A 76 -25.98 -10.41 -11.16
N ALA A 77 -24.97 -9.53 -11.13
CA ALA A 77 -25.01 -8.28 -11.88
C ALA A 77 -25.13 -8.51 -13.40
N GLY A 78 -24.35 -9.44 -13.96
CA GLY A 78 -24.42 -9.80 -15.38
C GLY A 78 -25.78 -10.36 -15.79
N ILE A 79 -26.37 -11.22 -14.96
CA ILE A 79 -27.74 -11.74 -15.17
C ILE A 79 -28.76 -10.60 -15.14
N ILE A 80 -28.67 -9.66 -14.19
CA ILE A 80 -29.57 -8.51 -14.11
C ILE A 80 -29.45 -7.63 -15.36
N VAL A 81 -28.23 -7.32 -15.81
CA VAL A 81 -28.02 -6.53 -17.04
C VAL A 81 -28.65 -7.23 -18.25
N MET A 82 -28.44 -8.54 -18.39
CA MET A 82 -29.05 -9.31 -19.48
C MET A 82 -30.56 -9.43 -19.35
N ALA A 83 -31.11 -9.58 -18.15
CA ALA A 83 -32.55 -9.64 -17.93
C ALA A 83 -33.25 -8.34 -18.34
N LEU A 84 -32.61 -7.19 -18.11
CA LEU A 84 -33.16 -5.88 -18.46
C LEU A 84 -32.92 -5.48 -19.92
N PHE A 85 -31.77 -5.87 -20.50
CA PHE A 85 -31.28 -5.32 -21.76
C PHE A 85 -30.84 -6.36 -22.80
N ALA A 86 -31.23 -7.65 -22.69
CA ALA A 86 -30.83 -8.69 -23.65
C ALA A 86 -31.09 -8.33 -25.13
N GLN A 87 -32.20 -7.64 -25.40
CA GLN A 87 -32.58 -7.22 -26.76
C GLN A 87 -31.92 -5.91 -27.18
N ALA A 88 -31.43 -5.11 -26.23
CA ALA A 88 -30.89 -3.77 -26.45
C ALA A 88 -29.38 -3.73 -26.14
N ARG A 89 -28.56 -4.01 -27.16
CA ARG A 89 -27.10 -4.16 -27.02
C ARG A 89 -26.40 -2.90 -26.48
N VAL A 90 -26.80 -1.70 -26.92
CA VAL A 90 -26.16 -0.45 -26.48
C VAL A 90 -26.44 -0.14 -25.00
N PRO A 91 -27.70 -0.16 -24.51
CA PRO A 91 -27.99 -0.05 -23.08
C PRO A 91 -27.24 -1.09 -22.22
N ALA A 92 -27.18 -2.36 -22.66
CA ALA A 92 -26.46 -3.40 -21.94
C ALA A 92 -24.97 -3.06 -21.73
N LEU A 93 -24.31 -2.56 -22.79
CA LEU A 93 -22.91 -2.13 -22.72
C LEU A 93 -22.72 -0.90 -21.83
N VAL A 94 -23.63 0.08 -21.87
CA VAL A 94 -23.58 1.26 -20.99
C VAL A 94 -23.75 0.87 -19.52
N SER A 95 -24.73 0.03 -19.20
CA SER A 95 -24.91 -0.49 -17.83
C SER A 95 -23.69 -1.27 -17.35
N LEU A 96 -23.09 -2.06 -18.24
CA LEU A 96 -21.86 -2.78 -17.94
C LEU A 96 -20.66 -1.83 -17.73
N THR A 97 -20.53 -0.75 -18.51
CA THR A 97 -19.50 0.28 -18.27
C THR A 97 -19.63 0.87 -16.88
N LEU A 98 -20.86 1.24 -16.46
CA LEU A 98 -21.12 1.78 -15.12
C LEU A 98 -20.79 0.77 -14.03
N TRP A 99 -21.13 -0.50 -14.22
CA TRP A 99 -20.76 -1.58 -13.30
C TRP A 99 -19.23 -1.75 -13.19
N ILE A 100 -18.51 -1.78 -14.31
CA ILE A 100 -17.04 -1.84 -14.35
C ILE A 100 -16.45 -0.64 -13.59
N MET A 101 -16.94 0.57 -13.86
CA MET A 101 -16.49 1.79 -13.17
C MET A 101 -16.72 1.69 -11.65
N LEU A 102 -17.89 1.21 -11.21
CA LEU A 102 -18.22 1.02 -9.79
C LEU A 102 -17.29 -0.01 -9.14
N CYS A 103 -17.05 -1.15 -9.79
CA CYS A 103 -16.15 -2.18 -9.29
C CYS A 103 -14.69 -1.72 -9.21
N VAL A 104 -14.20 -0.99 -10.22
CA VAL A 104 -12.83 -0.44 -10.21
C VAL A 104 -12.69 0.66 -9.16
N TYR A 105 -13.72 1.49 -8.98
CA TYR A 105 -13.78 2.49 -7.92
C TYR A 105 -13.72 1.82 -6.54
N GLY A 106 -14.56 0.81 -6.30
CA GLY A 106 -14.57 0.02 -5.07
C GLY A 106 -13.22 -0.66 -4.82
N SER A 107 -12.64 -1.26 -5.85
CA SER A 107 -11.32 -1.89 -5.81
C SER A 107 -10.24 -0.93 -5.34
N ALA A 108 -10.21 0.30 -5.87
CA ALA A 108 -9.23 1.32 -5.48
C ALA A 108 -9.43 1.86 -4.04
N LEU A 109 -10.64 1.76 -3.48
CA LEU A 109 -10.93 2.16 -2.10
C LEU A 109 -10.60 1.07 -1.07
N THR A 110 -10.54 -0.19 -1.50
CA THR A 110 -10.24 -1.34 -0.64
C THR A 110 -8.76 -1.73 -0.75
N ARG A 111 -8.01 -1.73 0.36
CA ARG A 111 -6.60 -2.16 0.37
C ARG A 111 -6.36 -3.64 0.66
N ASN A 112 -7.40 -4.37 1.06
CA ASN A 112 -7.29 -5.80 1.32
C ASN A 112 -7.53 -6.62 0.04
N ASN A 113 -7.46 -7.95 0.15
CA ASN A 113 -7.80 -8.88 -0.93
C ASN A 113 -9.23 -8.73 -1.50
N LEU A 114 -10.09 -7.90 -0.87
CA LEU A 114 -11.37 -7.46 -1.44
C LEU A 114 -11.23 -6.68 -2.75
N SER A 115 -10.12 -5.99 -2.99
CA SER A 115 -9.85 -5.33 -4.28
C SER A 115 -9.85 -6.33 -5.43
N TYR A 116 -9.26 -7.52 -5.18
CA TYR A 116 -9.27 -8.61 -6.14
C TYR A 116 -10.70 -9.12 -6.39
N GLY A 117 -11.51 -9.28 -5.34
CA GLY A 117 -12.94 -9.63 -5.48
C GLY A 117 -13.73 -8.62 -6.31
N CYS A 118 -13.51 -7.32 -6.12
CA CYS A 118 -14.15 -6.27 -6.92
C CYS A 118 -13.77 -6.36 -8.40
N ILE A 119 -12.49 -6.62 -8.71
CA ILE A 119 -12.02 -6.82 -10.08
C ILE A 119 -12.69 -8.06 -10.70
N MET A 120 -12.76 -9.17 -9.96
CA MET A 120 -13.42 -10.39 -10.44
C MET A 120 -14.92 -10.19 -10.67
N ALA A 121 -15.58 -9.36 -9.86
CA ALA A 121 -16.99 -9.00 -10.10
C ALA A 121 -17.19 -8.24 -11.41
N ALA A 122 -16.27 -7.34 -11.78
CA ALA A 122 -16.31 -6.66 -13.07
C ALA A 122 -16.09 -7.64 -14.24
N VAL A 123 -15.08 -8.51 -14.12
CA VAL A 123 -14.67 -9.44 -15.19
C VAL A 123 -15.75 -10.50 -15.44
N THR A 124 -16.37 -11.04 -14.40
CA THR A 124 -17.43 -12.04 -14.54
C THR A 124 -18.69 -11.45 -15.17
N ALA A 125 -19.11 -10.25 -14.75
CA ALA A 125 -20.24 -9.56 -15.38
C ALA A 125 -19.96 -9.28 -16.85
N LEU A 126 -18.74 -8.82 -17.17
CA LEU A 126 -18.27 -8.58 -18.53
C LEU A 126 -18.33 -9.85 -19.39
N LEU A 127 -17.81 -10.97 -18.88
CA LEU A 127 -17.85 -12.26 -19.57
C LEU A 127 -19.28 -12.68 -19.88
N ILE A 128 -20.18 -12.62 -18.90
CA ILE A 128 -21.57 -13.05 -19.07
C ILE A 128 -22.29 -12.19 -20.11
N VAL A 129 -22.23 -10.86 -19.99
CA VAL A 129 -22.94 -9.93 -20.89
C VAL A 129 -22.41 -10.02 -22.32
N VAL A 130 -21.09 -10.13 -22.50
CA VAL A 130 -20.49 -10.11 -23.85
C VAL A 130 -20.57 -11.48 -24.53
N ILE A 131 -20.40 -12.59 -23.80
CA ILE A 131 -20.44 -13.94 -24.39
C ILE A 131 -21.88 -14.39 -24.66
N SER A 132 -22.83 -14.03 -23.81
CA SER A 132 -24.24 -14.40 -24.02
C SER A 132 -24.81 -13.76 -25.29
N GLY A 133 -24.31 -12.57 -25.67
CA GLY A 133 -24.77 -11.87 -26.87
C GLY A 133 -26.23 -11.47 -26.72
N SER A 134 -27.10 -11.90 -27.63
CA SER A 134 -28.56 -11.70 -27.55
C SER A 134 -29.31 -12.93 -27.05
N ASP A 135 -28.62 -14.03 -26.76
CA ASP A 135 -29.25 -15.29 -26.36
C ASP A 135 -29.39 -15.37 -24.84
N ALA A 136 -30.56 -14.95 -24.36
CA ALA A 136 -30.89 -14.93 -22.94
C ALA A 136 -30.89 -16.33 -22.30
N SER A 137 -31.12 -17.40 -23.08
CA SER A 137 -31.22 -18.77 -22.56
C SER A 137 -29.89 -19.29 -22.01
N ARG A 138 -28.76 -18.81 -22.57
CA ARG A 138 -27.40 -19.24 -22.18
C ARG A 138 -26.80 -18.43 -21.04
N VAL A 139 -27.46 -17.36 -20.60
CA VAL A 139 -26.91 -16.46 -19.57
C VAL A 139 -26.67 -17.23 -18.26
N PHE A 140 -27.62 -18.07 -17.86
CA PHE A 140 -27.51 -18.86 -16.64
C PHE A 140 -26.43 -19.94 -16.74
N SER A 141 -26.36 -20.68 -17.86
CA SER A 141 -25.35 -21.72 -18.06
C SER A 141 -23.93 -21.14 -18.08
N ILE A 142 -23.73 -19.99 -18.74
CA ILE A 142 -22.45 -19.27 -18.73
C ILE A 142 -22.08 -18.85 -17.31
N ALA A 143 -23.04 -18.32 -16.53
CA ALA A 143 -22.81 -17.91 -15.15
C ALA A 143 -22.39 -19.09 -14.26
N VAL A 144 -23.06 -20.24 -14.36
CA VAL A 144 -22.70 -21.47 -13.66
C VAL A 144 -21.31 -21.95 -14.08
N ALA A 145 -21.00 -21.95 -15.38
CA ALA A 145 -19.68 -22.31 -15.90
C ALA A 145 -18.58 -21.40 -15.36
N ARG A 146 -18.81 -20.07 -15.26
CA ARG A 146 -17.83 -19.16 -14.64
C ARG A 146 -17.60 -19.50 -13.17
N LEU A 147 -18.66 -19.78 -12.42
CA LEU A 147 -18.55 -20.07 -11.00
C LEU A 147 -17.82 -21.40 -10.74
N SER A 148 -18.12 -22.44 -11.53
CA SER A 148 -17.47 -23.75 -11.41
C SER A 148 -15.99 -23.71 -11.83
N GLU A 149 -15.66 -23.06 -12.96
CA GLU A 149 -14.28 -22.98 -13.44
C GLU A 149 -13.38 -22.16 -12.51
N LEU A 150 -13.82 -20.96 -12.12
CA LEU A 150 -13.03 -20.10 -11.24
C LEU A 150 -12.95 -20.69 -9.84
N GLY A 151 -14.03 -21.29 -9.35
CA GLY A 151 -14.09 -21.96 -8.06
C GLY A 151 -13.18 -23.18 -7.99
N LEU A 152 -13.19 -24.03 -9.01
CA LEU A 152 -12.30 -25.17 -9.11
C LEU A 152 -10.83 -24.74 -9.09
N GLY A 153 -10.46 -23.74 -9.89
CA GLY A 153 -9.11 -23.18 -9.88
C GLY A 153 -8.69 -22.66 -8.49
N ALA A 154 -9.60 -22.01 -7.78
CA ALA A 154 -9.34 -21.50 -6.43
C ALA A 154 -9.18 -22.62 -5.39
N ILE A 155 -10.00 -23.68 -5.48
CA ILE A 155 -9.93 -24.85 -4.61
C ILE A 155 -8.60 -25.59 -4.84
N CYS A 156 -8.25 -25.88 -6.10
CA CYS A 156 -6.99 -26.56 -6.44
C CYS A 156 -5.76 -25.76 -6.01
N ALA A 157 -5.75 -24.45 -6.23
CA ALA A 157 -4.67 -23.57 -5.77
C ALA A 157 -4.53 -23.56 -4.25
N THR A 158 -5.67 -23.53 -3.54
CA THR A 158 -5.70 -23.59 -2.06
C THR A 158 -5.20 -24.93 -1.55
N LEU A 159 -5.66 -26.04 -2.15
CA LEU A 159 -5.29 -27.40 -1.78
C LEU A 159 -3.79 -27.63 -1.95
N VAL A 160 -3.26 -27.39 -3.15
CA VAL A 160 -1.81 -27.46 -3.40
C VAL A 160 -1.05 -26.51 -2.47
N SER A 161 -1.63 -25.34 -2.15
CA SER A 161 -1.02 -24.40 -1.22
C SER A 161 -0.94 -24.86 0.21
N ALA A 162 -1.89 -25.67 0.66
CA ALA A 162 -1.94 -26.25 1.99
C ALA A 162 -1.09 -27.52 2.11
N LEU A 163 -1.03 -28.37 1.07
CA LEU A 163 -0.30 -29.65 1.13
C LEU A 163 1.19 -29.54 0.76
N LEU A 164 1.56 -28.78 -0.26
CA LEU A 164 2.94 -28.72 -0.78
C LEU A 164 3.72 -27.55 -0.16
N TRP A 165 4.69 -27.87 0.71
CA TRP A 165 5.53 -26.92 1.45
C TRP A 165 4.72 -25.72 2.00
N PRO A 166 3.87 -25.93 3.02
CA PRO A 166 3.04 -24.85 3.55
C PRO A 166 3.91 -23.77 4.20
N THR A 167 4.02 -22.62 3.53
CA THR A 167 4.61 -21.40 4.09
C THR A 167 3.52 -20.65 4.85
N ARG A 168 3.61 -20.70 6.18
CA ARG A 168 2.65 -20.01 7.05
C ARG A 168 2.93 -18.51 7.05
N VAL A 169 1.87 -17.71 6.97
CA VAL A 169 1.87 -16.24 7.07
C VAL A 169 2.62 -15.79 8.33
N ARG A 170 2.61 -16.57 9.41
CA ARG A 170 3.41 -16.30 10.63
C ARG A 170 4.88 -15.95 10.35
N HIS A 171 5.58 -16.74 9.54
CA HIS A 171 7.02 -16.55 9.36
C HIS A 171 7.33 -15.28 8.57
N HIS A 172 6.54 -15.01 7.55
CA HIS A 172 6.62 -13.77 6.77
C HIS A 172 6.26 -12.53 7.58
N LEU A 173 5.20 -12.59 8.40
CA LEU A 173 4.86 -11.48 9.30
C LEU A 173 5.95 -11.26 10.35
N ALA A 174 6.64 -12.32 10.79
CA ALA A 174 7.77 -12.21 11.71
C ALA A 174 8.94 -11.47 11.04
N GLU A 175 9.36 -11.90 9.85
CA GLU A 175 10.43 -11.25 9.09
C GLU A 175 10.12 -9.77 8.80
N GLN A 176 8.88 -9.45 8.41
CA GLN A 176 8.44 -8.06 8.20
C GLN A 176 8.44 -7.24 9.49
N ALA A 177 7.99 -7.83 10.61
CA ALA A 177 8.02 -7.17 11.91
C ALA A 177 9.45 -6.92 12.39
N ASP A 178 10.35 -7.86 12.17
CA ASP A 178 11.78 -7.76 12.50
C ASP A 178 12.42 -6.62 11.71
N GLY A 179 12.26 -6.62 10.38
CA GLY A 179 12.76 -5.53 9.53
C GLY A 179 12.18 -4.17 9.92
N ALA A 180 10.88 -4.09 10.20
CA ALA A 180 10.23 -2.87 10.64
C ALA A 180 10.80 -2.31 11.95
N VAL A 181 10.98 -3.17 12.96
CA VAL A 181 11.51 -2.79 14.28
C VAL A 181 12.97 -2.39 14.18
N ASN A 182 13.80 -3.18 13.51
CA ASN A 182 15.23 -2.91 13.38
C ASN A 182 15.48 -1.59 12.64
N HIS A 183 14.81 -1.36 11.50
CA HIS A 183 14.93 -0.08 10.80
C HIS A 183 14.37 1.10 11.60
N ALA A 184 13.35 0.90 12.44
CA ALA A 184 12.86 1.94 13.33
C ALA A 184 13.89 2.30 14.41
N PHE A 185 14.62 1.32 14.94
CA PHE A 185 15.69 1.53 15.92
C PHE A 185 16.90 2.21 15.27
N ILE A 186 17.29 1.83 14.05
CA ILE A 186 18.32 2.54 13.27
C ILE A 186 17.92 4.01 13.10
N HIS A 187 16.70 4.27 12.64
CA HIS A 187 16.20 5.63 12.47
C HIS A 187 16.17 6.41 13.79
N ALA A 188 15.75 5.77 14.89
CA ALA A 188 15.75 6.38 16.21
C ALA A 188 17.17 6.78 16.67
N ALA A 189 18.16 5.89 16.51
CA ALA A 189 19.55 6.15 16.85
C ALA A 189 20.12 7.32 16.03
N GLN A 190 20.02 7.24 14.69
CA GLN A 190 20.50 8.28 13.77
C GLN A 190 19.90 9.66 14.09
N ARG A 191 18.62 9.70 14.45
CA ARG A 191 17.94 10.97 14.75
C ARG A 191 18.33 11.56 16.11
N LEU A 192 18.69 10.72 17.08
CA LEU A 192 19.13 11.16 18.41
C LEU A 192 20.60 11.59 18.42
N GLU A 193 21.48 10.97 17.64
CA GLU A 193 22.92 11.33 17.57
C GLU A 193 23.18 12.62 16.81
N GLY A 194 22.40 12.89 15.76
CA GLY A 194 22.63 14.04 14.88
C GLY A 194 23.70 13.75 13.82
N GLY A 195 24.02 14.76 13.00
CA GLY A 195 25.07 14.68 11.97
C GLY A 195 24.79 13.78 10.75
N SER A 196 23.68 13.04 10.73
CA SER A 196 23.27 12.23 9.58
C SER A 196 22.73 13.11 8.44
N GLU A 197 23.13 12.79 7.20
CA GLU A 197 22.57 13.46 6.03
C GLU A 197 21.05 13.24 5.92
N PRO A 198 20.28 14.24 5.42
CA PRO A 198 18.83 14.14 5.27
C PRO A 198 18.38 12.91 4.45
N GLY A 199 19.14 12.54 3.41
CA GLY A 199 18.85 11.38 2.57
C GLY A 199 18.93 10.06 3.34
N THR A 200 19.95 9.89 4.19
CA THR A 200 20.15 8.69 5.01
C THR A 200 19.03 8.52 6.04
N LEU A 201 18.62 9.62 6.70
CA LEU A 201 17.47 9.62 7.63
C LEU A 201 16.16 9.24 6.93
N GLN A 202 15.95 9.73 5.72
CA GLN A 202 14.79 9.36 4.92
C GLN A 202 14.83 7.89 4.50
N GLN A 203 16.00 7.38 4.13
CA GLN A 203 16.17 5.99 3.72
C GLN A 203 15.90 5.02 4.88
N SER A 204 16.45 5.26 6.07
CA SER A 204 16.21 4.38 7.24
C SER A 204 14.73 4.37 7.65
N LEU A 205 14.06 5.52 7.56
CA LEU A 205 12.64 5.60 7.88
C LEU A 205 11.75 4.94 6.83
N THR A 206 12.01 5.15 5.54
CA THR A 206 11.28 4.46 4.46
C THR A 206 11.51 2.95 4.50
N ALA A 207 12.71 2.51 4.87
CA ALA A 207 13.03 1.10 5.12
C ALA A 207 12.26 0.50 6.31
N SER A 208 11.83 1.31 7.28
CA SER A 208 10.92 0.85 8.35
C SER A 208 9.45 0.87 7.91
N LEU A 209 8.99 1.94 7.26
CA LEU A 209 7.58 2.11 6.88
C LEU A 209 7.13 1.16 5.78
N GLY A 210 8.00 0.78 4.83
CA GLY A 210 7.68 -0.18 3.77
C GLY A 210 7.24 -1.55 4.30
N PRO A 211 8.10 -2.25 5.07
CA PRO A 211 7.77 -3.52 5.73
C PRO A 211 6.55 -3.44 6.63
N LEU A 212 6.34 -2.31 7.34
CA LEU A 212 5.15 -2.11 8.17
C LEU A 212 3.85 -2.11 7.36
N MET A 213 3.85 -1.52 6.17
CA MET A 213 2.65 -1.54 5.32
C MET A 213 2.37 -2.90 4.74
N THR A 214 3.42 -3.59 4.30
CA THR A 214 3.27 -4.95 3.80
C THR A 214 2.79 -5.86 4.93
N LEU A 215 3.28 -5.67 6.16
CA LEU A 215 2.79 -6.34 7.36
C LEU A 215 1.30 -6.07 7.58
N GLU A 216 0.85 -4.81 7.52
CA GLU A 216 -0.56 -4.46 7.67
C GLU A 216 -1.45 -5.11 6.61
N MET A 217 -1.03 -5.05 5.34
CA MET A 217 -1.77 -5.63 4.22
C MET A 217 -1.84 -7.16 4.30
N ASP A 218 -0.71 -7.81 4.60
CA ASP A 218 -0.61 -9.27 4.63
C ASP A 218 -1.16 -9.85 5.95
N SER A 219 -1.26 -9.05 7.02
CA SER A 219 -1.74 -9.53 8.33
C SER A 219 -3.18 -10.05 8.30
N GLN A 220 -4.04 -9.54 7.41
CA GLN A 220 -5.45 -9.97 7.34
C GLN A 220 -5.56 -11.46 7.00
N ALA A 221 -4.65 -11.97 6.18
CA ALA A 221 -4.56 -13.38 5.82
C ALA A 221 -4.29 -14.29 7.02
N ALA A 222 -3.67 -13.77 8.09
CA ALA A 222 -3.40 -14.54 9.29
C ALA A 222 -4.68 -15.02 10.01
N ARG A 223 -5.84 -14.35 9.80
CA ARG A 223 -7.14 -14.78 10.35
C ARG A 223 -7.54 -16.18 9.89
N TYR A 224 -7.06 -16.60 8.72
CA TYR A 224 -7.39 -17.89 8.11
C TYR A 224 -6.39 -19.00 8.51
N GLU A 225 -5.38 -18.74 9.35
CA GLU A 225 -4.36 -19.71 9.78
C GLU A 225 -4.56 -20.25 11.21
N GLY A 226 -5.80 -20.24 11.71
CA GLY A 226 -6.18 -20.85 13.00
C GLY A 226 -6.48 -19.84 14.13
N PRO A 227 -6.69 -20.33 15.36
CA PRO A 227 -7.28 -19.55 16.46
C PRO A 227 -6.42 -18.37 16.93
N ALA A 228 -5.10 -18.44 16.71
CA ALA A 228 -4.15 -17.39 17.05
C ALA A 228 -4.10 -16.25 16.02
N GLY A 229 -4.70 -16.42 14.84
CA GLY A 229 -4.68 -15.47 13.73
C GLY A 229 -5.14 -14.04 14.10
N PRO A 230 -6.31 -13.88 14.74
CA PRO A 230 -6.78 -12.56 15.19
C PRO A 230 -5.85 -11.88 16.22
N GLY A 231 -5.06 -12.66 16.97
CA GLY A 231 -4.02 -12.13 17.85
C GLY A 231 -2.89 -11.46 17.07
N ARG A 232 -2.41 -12.11 16.00
CA ARG A 232 -1.35 -11.59 15.13
C ARG A 232 -1.77 -10.30 14.41
N VAL A 233 -3.00 -10.25 13.88
CA VAL A 233 -3.55 -9.03 13.25
C VAL A 233 -3.52 -7.84 14.23
N ARG A 234 -3.94 -8.06 15.47
CA ARG A 234 -3.93 -7.02 16.50
C ARG A 234 -2.51 -6.60 16.89
N ALA A 235 -1.57 -7.55 16.92
CA ALA A 235 -0.16 -7.26 17.16
C ALA A 235 0.46 -6.44 16.02
N SER A 236 0.13 -6.73 14.76
CA SER A 236 0.53 -5.91 13.60
C SER A 236 0.00 -4.48 13.72
N HIS A 237 -1.29 -4.29 14.01
CA HIS A 237 -1.88 -2.96 14.25
C HIS A 237 -1.19 -2.19 15.38
N LEU A 238 -0.86 -2.89 16.47
CA LEU A 238 -0.14 -2.30 17.59
C LEU A 238 1.28 -1.89 17.17
N LEU A 239 1.99 -2.76 16.46
CA LEU A 239 3.35 -2.50 15.99
C LEU A 239 3.38 -1.26 15.10
N THR A 240 2.55 -1.22 14.06
CA THR A 240 2.44 -0.07 13.14
C THR A 240 2.19 1.24 13.90
N ARG A 241 1.21 1.24 14.81
CA ARG A 241 0.89 2.43 15.61
C ARG A 241 2.09 2.85 16.47
N ARG A 242 2.78 1.91 17.12
CA ARG A 242 3.91 2.23 18.00
C ARG A 242 5.14 2.68 17.22
N THR A 243 5.40 2.11 16.04
CA THR A 243 6.49 2.56 15.20
C THR A 243 6.27 3.99 14.70
N LEU A 244 5.09 4.32 14.17
CA LEU A 244 4.77 5.69 13.75
C LEU A 244 4.92 6.68 14.91
N ARG A 245 4.50 6.26 16.10
CA ARG A 245 4.62 7.04 17.32
C ARG A 245 6.09 7.24 17.72
N LEU A 246 6.91 6.19 17.64
CA LEU A 246 8.35 6.28 17.87
C LEU A 246 8.98 7.27 16.88
N CYS A 247 8.73 7.11 15.57
CA CYS A 247 9.25 7.96 14.51
C CYS A 247 8.90 9.45 14.73
N ALA A 248 7.65 9.76 15.08
CA ALA A 248 7.24 11.14 15.39
C ALA A 248 7.95 11.69 16.64
N THR A 249 8.05 10.89 17.70
CA THR A 249 8.71 11.30 18.94
C THR A 249 10.20 11.56 18.72
N VAL A 250 10.92 10.65 18.05
CA VAL A 250 12.36 10.84 17.78
C VAL A 250 12.61 11.96 16.78
N ALA A 251 11.71 12.20 15.82
CA ALA A 251 11.82 13.33 14.90
C ALA A 251 11.76 14.67 15.65
N ALA A 252 10.84 14.81 16.61
CA ALA A 252 10.74 15.99 17.45
C ALA A 252 11.91 16.12 18.43
N LEU A 253 12.42 15.00 18.97
CA LEU A 253 13.62 15.01 19.82
C LEU A 253 14.86 15.45 19.06
N GLY A 254 15.11 14.88 17.88
CA GLY A 254 16.26 15.26 17.06
C GLY A 254 16.25 16.73 16.66
N GLN A 255 15.06 17.30 16.43
CA GLN A 255 14.91 18.74 16.20
C GLN A 255 15.34 19.56 17.44
N LEU A 256 14.87 19.17 18.63
CA LEU A 256 15.23 19.88 19.87
C LEU A 256 16.72 19.73 20.20
N LEU A 257 17.29 18.54 20.02
CA LEU A 257 18.68 18.24 20.40
C LEU A 257 19.70 18.97 19.52
N HIS A 258 19.47 19.00 18.20
CA HIS A 258 20.50 19.37 17.22
C HIS A 258 20.28 20.72 16.57
N GLU A 259 19.06 21.25 16.62
CA GLU A 259 18.69 22.42 15.82
C GLU A 259 18.17 23.58 16.66
N TYR A 260 18.03 23.37 17.97
CA TYR A 260 17.71 24.42 18.91
C TYR A 260 19.00 25.13 19.35
N PRO A 261 19.11 26.46 19.19
CA PRO A 261 20.31 27.22 19.55
C PRO A 261 20.45 27.50 21.06
N GLY A 262 19.43 27.24 21.87
CA GLY A 262 19.50 27.48 23.31
C GLY A 262 20.25 26.38 24.09
N PRO A 263 20.71 26.70 25.31
CA PRO A 263 21.41 25.74 26.15
C PRO A 263 20.48 24.59 26.54
N LEU A 264 20.92 23.36 26.26
CA LEU A 264 20.33 22.14 26.79
C LEU A 264 21.31 21.58 27.81
N ASP A 265 20.78 21.07 28.93
CA ASP A 265 21.60 20.51 30.01
C ASP A 265 22.48 19.37 29.49
N ALA A 266 23.76 19.38 29.89
CA ALA A 266 24.75 18.42 29.41
C ALA A 266 24.35 16.97 29.72
N ASP A 267 23.75 16.74 30.89
CA ASP A 267 23.27 15.43 31.33
C ASP A 267 22.19 14.88 30.40
N ILE A 268 21.28 15.75 29.92
CA ILE A 268 20.20 15.35 29.01
C ILE A 268 20.76 15.01 27.62
N ARG A 269 21.78 15.75 27.15
CA ARG A 269 22.49 15.40 25.91
C ARG A 269 23.23 14.06 26.04
N CYS A 270 23.89 13.82 27.17
CA CYS A 270 24.53 12.55 27.47
C CYS A 270 23.52 11.39 27.48
N LEU A 271 22.37 11.57 28.14
CA LEU A 271 21.29 10.59 28.17
C LEU A 271 20.70 10.32 26.77
N ALA A 272 20.55 11.35 25.94
CA ALA A 272 20.10 11.19 24.55
C ALA A 272 21.08 10.35 23.73
N ASN A 273 22.39 10.60 23.84
CA ASN A 273 23.43 9.82 23.17
C ASN A 273 23.49 8.37 23.69
N ALA A 274 23.39 8.15 25.01
CA ALA A 274 23.30 6.81 25.59
C ALA A 274 22.05 6.05 25.11
N THR A 275 20.92 6.76 24.96
CA THR A 275 19.69 6.18 24.41
C THR A 275 19.84 5.81 22.93
N ALA A 276 20.53 6.64 22.15
CA ALA A 276 20.83 6.36 20.74
C ALA A 276 21.69 5.09 20.59
N GLU A 277 22.73 4.96 21.41
CA GLU A 277 23.55 3.74 21.43
C GLU A 277 22.77 2.51 21.91
N GLY A 278 21.87 2.69 22.88
CA GLY A 278 20.92 1.65 23.29
C GLY A 278 20.07 1.13 22.12
N PHE A 279 19.56 2.02 21.26
CA PHE A 279 18.83 1.61 20.05
C PHE A 279 19.71 0.86 19.04
N ARG A 280 20.97 1.27 18.86
CA ARG A 280 21.92 0.55 17.99
C ARG A 280 22.22 -0.85 18.50
N ARG A 281 22.48 -0.99 19.80
CA ARG A 281 22.73 -2.30 20.41
C ARG A 281 21.48 -3.19 20.32
N ALA A 282 20.30 -2.63 20.56
CA ALA A 282 19.04 -3.36 20.47
C ALA A 282 18.69 -3.81 19.04
N GLU A 283 19.12 -3.08 18.01
CA GLU A 283 18.97 -3.51 16.62
C GLU A 283 19.88 -4.70 16.27
N ARG A 284 21.11 -4.71 16.77
CA ARG A 284 22.09 -5.79 16.56
C ARG A 284 21.85 -7.03 17.43
N ALA A 285 21.02 -6.91 18.45
CA ALA A 285 20.73 -7.97 19.40
C ALA A 285 20.10 -9.20 18.74
N GLN A 286 20.49 -10.39 19.20
CA GLN A 286 19.96 -11.65 18.70
C GLN A 286 18.68 -12.01 19.45
N GLY A 287 17.58 -11.40 19.01
CA GLY A 287 16.23 -11.71 19.47
C GLY A 287 15.62 -10.68 20.42
N VAL A 288 14.37 -10.94 20.82
CA VAL A 288 13.54 -9.95 21.53
C VAL A 288 13.97 -9.76 22.99
N GLY A 289 14.50 -10.80 23.64
CA GLY A 289 14.90 -10.77 25.06
C GLY A 289 16.06 -9.80 25.31
N GLU A 290 17.18 -10.00 24.62
CA GLU A 290 18.37 -9.15 24.72
C GLU A 290 18.06 -7.68 24.35
N ALA A 291 17.34 -7.46 23.25
CA ALA A 291 16.91 -6.11 22.86
C ALA A 291 16.05 -5.43 23.94
N ARG A 292 15.19 -6.21 24.62
CA ARG A 292 14.33 -5.70 25.71
C ARG A 292 15.15 -5.31 26.94
N GLU A 293 16.16 -6.11 27.30
CA GLU A 293 17.05 -5.82 28.43
C GLU A 293 17.83 -4.52 28.20
N LEU A 294 18.46 -4.38 27.03
CA LEU A 294 19.20 -3.18 26.64
C LEU A 294 18.34 -1.91 26.70
N LEU A 295 17.14 -1.93 26.13
CA LEU A 295 16.25 -0.77 26.16
C LEU A 295 15.64 -0.53 27.56
N GLN A 296 15.50 -1.57 28.37
CA GLN A 296 15.06 -1.47 29.75
C GLN A 296 16.13 -0.80 30.63
N GLU A 297 17.42 -1.05 30.39
CA GLU A 297 18.53 -0.32 31.05
C GLU A 297 18.48 1.18 30.71
N CYS A 298 18.38 1.53 29.43
CA CYS A 298 18.22 2.93 29.00
C CYS A 298 16.99 3.57 29.65
N ARG A 299 15.88 2.82 29.76
CA ARG A 299 14.67 3.31 30.40
C ARG A 299 14.90 3.60 31.87
N HIS A 300 15.54 2.71 32.63
CA HIS A 300 15.86 2.98 34.03
C HIS A 300 16.74 4.22 34.19
N ALA A 301 17.77 4.38 33.35
CA ALA A 301 18.61 5.58 33.38
C ALA A 301 17.77 6.86 33.17
N ALA A 302 16.87 6.86 32.19
CA ALA A 302 15.98 8.00 31.93
C ALA A 302 14.99 8.28 33.08
N TYR A 303 14.55 7.28 33.83
CA TYR A 303 13.67 7.47 34.99
C TYR A 303 14.41 7.91 36.27
N ARG A 304 15.71 7.61 36.41
CA ARG A 304 16.53 8.09 37.53
C ARG A 304 16.85 9.57 37.46
N GLN A 305 16.79 10.17 36.28
CA GLN A 305 17.06 11.60 36.11
C GLN A 305 16.02 12.45 36.84
N ASP A 306 16.51 13.33 37.71
CA ASP A 306 15.67 14.28 38.44
C ASP A 306 15.00 15.27 37.48
N SER A 307 13.74 15.57 37.74
CA SER A 307 12.88 16.39 36.89
C SER A 307 12.64 17.79 37.46
N GLU A 308 12.93 18.04 38.75
CA GLU A 308 12.54 19.28 39.43
C GLU A 308 13.43 20.49 39.07
N ALA A 309 14.71 20.27 38.75
CA ALA A 309 15.66 21.34 38.43
C ALA A 309 15.86 21.62 36.94
N LEU A 310 15.14 20.93 36.05
CA LEU A 310 15.35 21.02 34.60
C LEU A 310 14.61 22.20 33.99
N SER A 311 15.22 22.80 32.95
CA SER A 311 14.50 23.76 32.11
C SER A 311 13.26 23.12 31.45
N PRO A 312 12.20 23.89 31.13
CA PRO A 312 10.99 23.33 30.50
C PRO A 312 11.25 22.54 29.21
N LEU A 313 12.24 22.96 28.42
CA LEU A 313 12.68 22.27 27.20
C LEU A 313 13.49 21.00 27.51
N SER A 314 14.42 21.05 28.46
CA SER A 314 15.17 19.86 28.93
C SER A 314 14.23 18.78 29.49
N LEU A 315 13.25 19.18 30.29
CA LEU A 315 12.19 18.31 30.79
C LEU A 315 11.39 17.69 29.64
N ARG A 316 11.11 18.47 28.59
CA ARG A 316 10.43 17.97 27.39
C ARG A 316 11.24 16.91 26.63
N VAL A 317 12.55 17.10 26.51
CA VAL A 317 13.47 16.11 25.93
C VAL A 317 13.49 14.83 26.77
N LEU A 318 13.65 14.95 28.09
CA LEU A 318 13.61 13.81 29.01
C LEU A 318 12.32 12.99 28.89
N LEU A 319 11.17 13.66 28.87
CA LEU A 319 9.88 13.00 28.67
C LEU A 319 9.76 12.37 27.29
N GLY A 320 10.28 13.01 26.24
CA GLY A 320 10.31 12.42 24.90
C GLY A 320 11.17 11.16 24.84
N LEU A 321 12.33 11.13 25.51
CA LEU A 321 13.17 9.94 25.60
C LEU A 321 12.45 8.79 26.34
N ARG A 322 11.82 9.09 27.48
CA ARG A 322 10.98 8.13 28.22
C ARG A 322 9.85 7.57 27.35
N GLU A 323 9.19 8.42 26.57
CA GLU A 323 8.13 8.01 25.62
C GLU A 323 8.66 7.15 24.47
N ALA A 324 9.81 7.50 23.90
CA ALA A 324 10.44 6.75 22.81
C ALA A 324 10.81 5.34 23.27
N LEU A 325 11.45 5.21 24.43
CA LEU A 325 11.78 3.92 25.04
C LEU A 325 10.53 3.11 25.37
N GLY A 326 9.49 3.75 25.91
CA GLY A 326 8.20 3.09 26.16
C GLY A 326 7.51 2.61 24.87
N HIS A 327 7.64 3.34 23.75
CA HIS A 327 7.15 2.87 22.45
C HIS A 327 7.94 1.68 21.95
N ALA A 328 9.27 1.72 22.05
CA ALA A 328 10.16 0.64 21.63
C ALA A 328 9.92 -0.67 22.39
N MET A 329 9.70 -0.60 23.71
CA MET A 329 9.34 -1.80 24.50
C MET A 329 8.04 -2.45 24.02
N ILE A 330 7.00 -1.66 23.74
CA ILE A 330 5.72 -2.19 23.25
C ILE A 330 5.86 -2.73 21.82
N MET A 331 6.76 -2.16 21.01
CA MET A 331 7.09 -2.72 19.69
C MET A 331 7.72 -4.10 19.81
N LEU A 332 8.63 -4.30 20.78
CA LEU A 332 9.21 -5.62 21.07
C LEU A 332 8.12 -6.62 21.55
N ASP A 333 7.19 -6.20 22.41
CA ASP A 333 6.05 -7.03 22.82
C ASP A 333 5.16 -7.41 21.63
N ALA A 334 4.91 -6.47 20.70
CA ALA A 334 4.12 -6.72 19.50
C ALA A 334 4.83 -7.67 18.53
N ARG A 335 6.14 -7.50 18.34
CA ARG A 335 7.02 -8.40 17.57
C ARG A 335 6.96 -9.82 18.12
N GLU A 336 7.05 -9.97 19.44
CA GLU A 336 6.90 -11.25 20.13
C GLU A 336 5.49 -11.84 19.94
N ALA A 337 4.43 -11.04 20.06
CA ALA A 337 3.06 -11.51 19.90
C ALA A 337 2.71 -11.95 18.46
N ILE A 338 3.41 -11.45 17.44
CA ILE A 338 3.28 -11.91 16.05
C ILE A 338 3.83 -13.35 15.90
N THR A 339 5.00 -13.61 16.49
CA THR A 339 5.67 -14.92 16.42
C THR A 339 5.05 -15.94 17.39
N ARG A 340 4.87 -15.53 18.64
CA ARG A 340 4.35 -16.31 19.76
C ARG A 340 3.20 -15.53 20.41
N PRO A 341 1.98 -15.63 19.86
CA PRO A 341 0.83 -14.99 20.47
C PRO A 341 0.58 -15.59 21.86
N GLY A 342 0.96 -14.86 22.90
CA GLY A 342 0.72 -15.25 24.29
C GLY A 342 -0.75 -15.08 24.70
N HIS A 343 -1.09 -15.49 25.92
CA HIS A 343 -2.44 -15.34 26.48
C HIS A 343 -2.87 -13.87 26.68
N ARG A 344 -1.93 -12.91 26.59
CA ARG A 344 -2.21 -11.48 26.72
C ARG A 344 -3.02 -11.00 25.51
N ARG A 345 -4.30 -10.70 25.75
CA ARG A 345 -5.19 -10.11 24.73
C ARG A 345 -4.77 -8.66 24.47
N LEU A 346 -3.92 -8.46 23.46
CA LEU A 346 -3.64 -7.12 22.93
C LEU A 346 -4.95 -6.50 22.42
N ARG A 347 -5.28 -5.30 22.90
CA ARG A 347 -6.43 -4.52 22.44
C ARG A 347 -5.93 -3.40 21.54
N SER A 348 -5.95 -3.62 20.23
CA SER A 348 -5.74 -2.56 19.24
C SER A 348 -6.87 -2.62 18.20
N PRO A 349 -7.64 -1.54 18.01
CA PRO A 349 -8.58 -1.47 16.90
C PRO A 349 -7.81 -1.38 15.57
N SER A 350 -8.49 -1.67 14.47
CA SER A 350 -7.92 -1.55 13.13
C SER A 350 -7.58 -0.09 12.80
N LEU A 351 -6.52 0.10 12.01
CA LEU A 351 -6.16 1.42 11.50
C LEU A 351 -7.19 1.86 10.45
N SER A 352 -7.65 3.11 10.54
CA SER A 352 -8.48 3.69 9.48
C SER A 352 -7.57 4.30 8.40
N TRP A 353 -7.57 3.69 7.22
CA TRP A 353 -6.74 4.14 6.10
C TRP A 353 -7.31 5.37 5.41
N HIS A 354 -6.44 6.17 4.77
CA HIS A 354 -6.88 7.25 3.91
C HIS A 354 -7.44 6.67 2.60
N ARG A 355 -8.68 7.03 2.27
CA ARG A 355 -9.35 6.65 1.03
C ARG A 355 -9.27 7.82 0.05
N ASP A 356 -8.45 7.69 -0.99
CA ASP A 356 -8.38 8.73 -2.04
C ASP A 356 -9.43 8.47 -3.13
N HIS A 357 -10.60 9.09 -2.94
CA HIS A 357 -11.72 8.99 -3.87
C HIS A 357 -11.42 9.55 -5.27
N LEU A 358 -10.47 10.49 -5.41
CA LEU A 358 -10.11 11.03 -6.72
C LEU A 358 -9.25 10.04 -7.50
N VAL A 359 -8.28 9.39 -6.86
CA VAL A 359 -7.50 8.32 -7.48
C VAL A 359 -8.42 7.16 -7.87
N ALA A 360 -9.36 6.80 -6.98
CA ALA A 360 -10.37 5.79 -7.29
C ALA A 360 -11.26 6.18 -8.49
N ALA A 361 -11.73 7.43 -8.54
CA ALA A 361 -12.55 7.92 -9.66
C ALA A 361 -11.77 8.00 -10.97
N ALA A 362 -10.50 8.43 -10.95
CA ALA A 362 -9.64 8.48 -12.12
C ALA A 362 -9.37 7.07 -12.67
N ASN A 363 -9.09 6.11 -11.79
CA ASN A 363 -8.92 4.70 -12.17
C ASN A 363 -10.20 4.11 -12.77
N ALA A 364 -11.36 4.40 -12.17
CA ALA A 364 -12.66 3.99 -12.68
C ALA A 364 -12.95 4.61 -14.06
N GLY A 365 -12.73 5.91 -14.20
CA GLY A 365 -12.88 6.63 -15.47
C GLY A 365 -12.01 6.05 -16.58
N ARG A 366 -10.72 5.78 -16.31
CA ARG A 366 -9.83 5.13 -17.29
C ARG A 366 -10.33 3.75 -17.69
N ALA A 367 -10.75 2.91 -16.75
CA ALA A 367 -11.28 1.59 -17.06
C ALA A 367 -12.57 1.68 -17.90
N GLY A 368 -13.46 2.62 -17.57
CA GLY A 368 -14.68 2.88 -18.35
C GLY A 368 -14.39 3.35 -19.77
N VAL A 369 -13.42 4.25 -19.96
CA VAL A 369 -13.00 4.72 -21.30
C VAL A 369 -12.36 3.59 -22.10
N VAL A 370 -11.46 2.80 -21.49
CA VAL A 370 -10.85 1.63 -22.14
C VAL A 370 -11.91 0.64 -22.60
N PHE A 371 -12.86 0.29 -21.72
CA PHE A 371 -13.95 -0.62 -22.07
C PHE A 371 -14.83 -0.05 -23.18
N THR A 372 -15.23 1.21 -23.08
CA THR A 372 -16.11 1.87 -24.08
C THR A 372 -15.45 1.94 -25.45
N LEU A 373 -14.16 2.29 -25.52
CA LEU A 373 -13.42 2.31 -26.79
C LEU A 373 -13.35 0.93 -27.45
N MET A 374 -13.12 -0.12 -26.65
CA MET A 374 -13.10 -1.50 -27.16
C MET A 374 -14.48 -2.01 -27.55
N ALA A 375 -15.51 -1.62 -26.82
CA ALA A 375 -16.89 -1.93 -27.15
C ALA A 375 -17.30 -1.26 -28.48
N LEU A 376 -16.94 0.01 -28.68
CA LEU A 376 -17.19 0.72 -29.94
C LEU A 376 -16.45 0.08 -31.11
N LEU A 377 -15.16 -0.26 -30.92
CA LEU A 377 -14.37 -0.96 -31.93
C LEU A 377 -15.01 -2.30 -32.32
N TRP A 378 -15.47 -3.07 -31.34
CA TRP A 378 -16.13 -4.35 -31.58
C TRP A 378 -17.48 -4.18 -32.29
N LEU A 379 -18.29 -3.20 -31.87
CA LEU A 379 -19.58 -2.88 -32.51
C LEU A 379 -19.41 -2.47 -33.98
N SER A 380 -18.37 -1.68 -34.30
CA SER A 380 -18.15 -1.20 -35.67
C SER A 380 -17.55 -2.25 -36.59
N THR A 381 -16.69 -3.13 -36.06
CA THR A 381 -15.96 -4.13 -36.87
C THR A 381 -16.65 -5.48 -36.93
N ALA A 382 -17.60 -5.75 -36.01
CA ALA A 382 -18.15 -7.09 -35.75
C ALA A 382 -17.06 -8.17 -35.59
N TRP A 383 -15.88 -7.76 -35.11
CA TRP A 383 -14.71 -8.62 -35.07
C TRP A 383 -14.92 -9.82 -34.13
N SER A 384 -14.72 -11.03 -34.65
CA SER A 384 -14.98 -12.29 -33.95
C SER A 384 -14.27 -12.41 -32.60
N ASN A 385 -12.99 -12.02 -32.52
CA ASN A 385 -12.22 -12.02 -31.27
C ASN A 385 -12.18 -10.65 -30.56
N GLY A 386 -12.98 -9.68 -31.01
CA GLY A 386 -13.16 -8.39 -30.33
C GLY A 386 -13.58 -8.50 -28.86
N PRO A 387 -14.47 -9.44 -28.46
CA PRO A 387 -14.78 -9.71 -27.06
C PRO A 387 -13.57 -10.05 -26.19
N VAL A 388 -12.62 -10.81 -26.74
CA VAL A 388 -11.40 -11.21 -26.03
C VAL A 388 -10.50 -9.99 -25.84
N ALA A 389 -10.30 -9.18 -26.89
CA ALA A 389 -9.52 -7.95 -26.81
C ALA A 389 -10.10 -6.98 -25.76
N MET A 390 -11.42 -6.78 -25.78
CA MET A 390 -12.15 -5.94 -24.84
C MET A 390 -12.03 -6.45 -23.40
N LEU A 391 -12.13 -7.76 -23.19
CA LEU A 391 -11.95 -8.38 -21.88
C LEU A 391 -10.56 -8.13 -21.34
N LEU A 392 -9.52 -8.40 -22.13
CA LEU A 392 -8.13 -8.26 -21.68
C LEU A 392 -7.79 -6.81 -21.39
N ALA A 393 -8.25 -5.89 -22.24
CA ALA A 393 -8.05 -4.45 -22.04
C ALA A 393 -8.68 -3.99 -20.70
N THR A 394 -9.91 -4.41 -20.43
CA THR A 394 -10.63 -4.03 -19.22
C THR A 394 -10.04 -4.67 -17.97
N LEU A 395 -9.79 -5.98 -18.02
CA LEU A 395 -9.21 -6.77 -16.93
C LEU A 395 -7.85 -6.20 -16.49
N PHE A 396 -6.92 -6.01 -17.42
CA PHE A 396 -5.59 -5.54 -17.08
C PHE A 396 -5.53 -4.05 -16.74
N SER A 397 -6.42 -3.22 -17.32
CA SER A 397 -6.59 -1.82 -16.87
C SER A 397 -7.00 -1.75 -15.40
N ALA A 398 -7.97 -2.55 -14.98
CA ALA A 398 -8.41 -2.64 -13.59
C ALA A 398 -7.33 -3.25 -12.67
N PHE A 399 -6.66 -4.31 -13.12
CA PHE A 399 -5.66 -5.01 -12.31
C PHE A 399 -4.37 -4.21 -12.09
N PHE A 400 -3.93 -3.44 -13.07
CA PHE A 400 -2.74 -2.60 -12.91
C PHE A 400 -3.04 -1.32 -12.15
N ALA A 401 -4.26 -0.79 -12.18
CA ALA A 401 -4.65 0.42 -11.47
C ALA A 401 -4.38 0.41 -9.96
N SER A 402 -4.28 -0.78 -9.35
CA SER A 402 -3.98 -0.98 -7.93
C SER A 402 -2.48 -1.14 -7.62
N ARG A 403 -1.60 -1.06 -8.63
CA ARG A 403 -0.15 -1.22 -8.49
C ARG A 403 0.56 0.12 -8.39
N ASP A 404 1.69 0.16 -7.67
CA ASP A 404 2.42 1.40 -7.37
C ASP A 404 3.00 2.13 -8.59
N ASN A 405 3.24 1.43 -9.71
CA ASN A 405 3.64 2.04 -10.98
C ASN A 405 2.98 1.28 -12.13
N PRO A 406 1.74 1.63 -12.46
CA PRO A 406 0.95 0.84 -13.38
C PRO A 406 1.44 0.95 -14.82
N ALA A 407 1.98 2.10 -15.22
CA ALA A 407 2.54 2.32 -16.55
C ALA A 407 3.80 1.48 -16.80
N ARG A 408 4.67 1.35 -15.80
CA ARG A 408 5.85 0.47 -15.90
C ARG A 408 5.44 -0.99 -15.99
N ILE A 409 4.51 -1.41 -15.12
CA ILE A 409 4.04 -2.80 -15.08
C ILE A 409 3.32 -3.16 -16.39
N SER A 410 2.49 -2.26 -16.96
CA SER A 410 1.80 -2.52 -18.23
C SER A 410 2.78 -2.72 -19.38
N VAL A 411 3.88 -1.97 -19.43
CA VAL A 411 4.94 -2.15 -20.44
C VAL A 411 5.72 -3.46 -20.23
N MET A 412 6.02 -3.84 -18.99
CA MET A 412 6.63 -5.15 -18.70
C MET A 412 5.71 -6.28 -19.16
N PHE A 413 4.42 -6.16 -18.89
CA PHE A 413 3.41 -7.13 -19.26
C PHE A 413 3.27 -7.26 -20.78
N PHE A 414 3.27 -6.13 -21.50
CA PHE A 414 3.28 -6.11 -22.96
C PHE A 414 4.50 -6.82 -23.56
N LYS A 415 5.70 -6.59 -23.01
CA LYS A 415 6.91 -7.28 -23.47
C LYS A 415 6.86 -8.79 -23.19
N GLY A 416 6.36 -9.21 -22.03
CA GLY A 416 6.18 -10.62 -21.70
C GLY A 416 5.14 -11.32 -22.58
N MET A 417 4.06 -10.62 -22.94
CA MET A 417 3.07 -11.06 -23.93
C MET A 417 3.70 -11.32 -25.30
N LEU A 418 4.55 -10.41 -25.80
CA LEU A 418 5.22 -10.58 -27.09
C LEU A 418 6.11 -11.83 -27.12
N LEU A 419 6.79 -12.14 -26.01
CA LEU A 419 7.56 -13.38 -25.87
C LEU A 419 6.67 -14.63 -25.78
N ALA A 420 5.45 -14.49 -25.28
CA ALA A 420 4.51 -15.60 -25.18
C ALA A 420 3.97 -16.05 -26.55
N ILE A 421 3.91 -15.17 -27.55
CA ILE A 421 3.39 -15.48 -28.89
C ILE A 421 4.19 -16.62 -29.57
N PRO A 422 5.52 -16.50 -29.78
CA PRO A 422 6.28 -17.58 -30.40
C PRO A 422 6.30 -18.84 -29.53
N SER A 423 6.30 -18.70 -28.20
CA SER A 423 6.20 -19.82 -27.27
C SER A 423 4.86 -20.57 -27.41
N ALA A 424 3.74 -19.87 -27.43
CA ALA A 424 2.42 -20.48 -27.56
C ALA A 424 2.20 -21.09 -28.95
N PHE A 425 2.81 -20.53 -29.99
CA PHE A 425 2.82 -21.15 -31.32
C PHE A 425 3.59 -22.48 -31.30
N LEU A 426 4.81 -22.48 -30.75
CA LEU A 426 5.64 -23.69 -30.68
C LEU A 426 5.02 -24.76 -29.77
N PHE A 427 4.80 -24.43 -28.49
CA PHE A 427 4.34 -25.38 -27.48
C PHE A 427 2.85 -25.67 -27.57
N GLY A 428 2.03 -24.65 -27.89
CA GLY A 428 0.57 -24.75 -27.90
C GLY A 428 -0.03 -25.19 -29.23
N HIS A 429 0.67 -25.03 -30.36
CA HIS A 429 0.19 -25.50 -31.68
C HIS A 429 1.08 -26.59 -32.27
N VAL A 430 2.37 -26.30 -32.51
CA VAL A 430 3.26 -27.23 -33.25
C VAL A 430 3.49 -28.53 -32.48
N LEU A 431 3.85 -28.45 -31.20
CA LEU A 431 4.13 -29.62 -30.37
C LEU A 431 2.85 -30.29 -29.87
N LEU A 432 1.84 -29.51 -29.46
CA LEU A 432 0.61 -30.05 -28.88
C LEU A 432 -0.30 -30.71 -29.92
N SER A 433 -0.23 -30.33 -31.19
CA SER A 433 -0.95 -31.03 -32.27
C SER A 433 -0.51 -32.48 -32.47
N GLN A 434 0.71 -32.82 -32.04
CA GLN A 434 1.26 -34.17 -32.06
C GLN A 434 1.05 -34.89 -30.72
N ALA A 435 0.50 -34.19 -29.72
CA ALA A 435 0.31 -34.69 -28.37
C ALA A 435 -0.96 -35.51 -28.21
N SER A 436 -0.87 -36.65 -27.53
CA SER A 436 -2.03 -37.45 -27.15
C SER A 436 -2.11 -37.63 -25.64
N GLY A 437 -3.32 -37.44 -25.10
CA GLY A 437 -3.59 -37.58 -23.68
C GLY A 437 -3.07 -36.42 -22.81
N PHE A 438 -3.51 -36.43 -21.55
CA PHE A 438 -3.23 -35.35 -20.61
C PHE A 438 -1.75 -35.28 -20.21
N VAL A 439 -1.07 -36.41 -20.07
CA VAL A 439 0.34 -36.46 -19.62
C VAL A 439 1.25 -35.75 -20.62
N MET A 440 1.05 -35.98 -21.93
CA MET A 440 1.83 -35.34 -22.98
C MET A 440 1.53 -33.84 -23.07
N LEU A 441 0.26 -33.46 -22.90
CA LEU A 441 -0.14 -32.05 -22.73
C LEU A 441 0.57 -31.39 -21.55
N ALA A 442 0.59 -32.05 -20.39
CA ALA A 442 1.21 -31.50 -19.19
C ALA A 442 2.74 -31.36 -19.31
N MET A 443 3.42 -32.31 -19.97
CA MET A 443 4.87 -32.22 -20.19
C MET A 443 5.23 -31.10 -21.16
N LEU A 444 4.56 -31.04 -22.32
CA LEU A 444 4.85 -30.05 -23.35
C LEU A 444 4.44 -28.64 -22.90
N PHE A 445 3.18 -28.48 -22.51
CA PHE A 445 2.64 -27.18 -22.12
C PHE A 445 3.14 -26.74 -20.74
N GLY A 446 3.53 -27.67 -19.87
CA GLY A 446 4.06 -27.34 -18.55
C GLY A 446 5.43 -26.67 -18.59
N THR A 447 6.21 -26.92 -19.64
CA THR A 447 7.53 -26.33 -19.82
C THR A 447 7.51 -24.80 -19.84
N PRO A 448 6.76 -24.13 -20.75
CA PRO A 448 6.68 -22.67 -20.75
C PRO A 448 6.01 -22.12 -19.48
N LEU A 449 5.01 -22.81 -18.93
CA LEU A 449 4.35 -22.35 -17.70
C LEU A 449 5.29 -22.38 -16.48
N PHE A 450 6.07 -23.44 -16.34
CA PHE A 450 7.08 -23.58 -15.29
C PHE A 450 8.16 -22.52 -15.41
N LEU A 451 8.69 -22.28 -16.62
CA LEU A 451 9.70 -21.25 -16.85
C LEU A 451 9.17 -19.84 -16.53
N GLY A 452 7.93 -19.54 -16.94
CA GLY A 452 7.29 -18.28 -16.60
C GLY A 452 7.09 -18.10 -15.08
N LEU A 453 6.70 -19.15 -14.35
CA LEU A 453 6.59 -19.07 -12.89
C LEU A 453 7.96 -19.00 -12.20
N LEU A 454 8.98 -19.70 -12.70
CA LEU A 454 10.34 -19.63 -12.17
C LEU A 454 10.88 -18.21 -12.27
N GLY A 455 10.76 -17.59 -13.44
CA GLY A 455 11.12 -16.19 -13.65
C GLY A 455 10.25 -15.23 -12.83
N ALA A 456 9.02 -15.60 -12.48
CA ALA A 456 8.15 -14.77 -11.64
C ALA A 456 8.58 -14.78 -10.16
N GLY A 457 9.41 -15.73 -9.75
CA GLY A 457 10.01 -15.77 -8.41
C GLY A 457 11.00 -14.63 -8.12
N HIS A 458 11.44 -13.90 -9.15
CA HIS A 458 12.32 -12.72 -9.00
C HIS A 458 11.53 -11.41 -9.18
N PRO A 459 11.59 -10.45 -8.22
CA PRO A 459 10.79 -9.22 -8.29
C PRO A 459 11.01 -8.37 -9.55
N ALA A 460 12.23 -8.36 -10.08
CA ALA A 460 12.61 -7.57 -11.25
C ALA A 460 11.99 -8.12 -12.56
N THR A 461 11.80 -9.43 -12.65
CA THR A 461 11.29 -10.13 -13.83
C THR A 461 9.80 -10.50 -13.71
N MET A 462 9.23 -10.39 -12.50
CA MET A 462 7.87 -10.79 -12.16
C MET A 462 6.81 -10.37 -13.19
N GLY A 463 6.80 -9.10 -13.60
CA GLY A 463 5.82 -8.58 -14.56
C GLY A 463 5.91 -9.23 -15.95
N TYR A 464 7.12 -9.50 -16.43
CA TYR A 464 7.35 -10.16 -17.72
C TYR A 464 6.93 -11.62 -17.68
N SER A 465 7.39 -12.35 -16.66
CA SER A 465 7.23 -13.79 -16.58
C SER A 465 5.80 -14.19 -16.26
N LEU A 466 5.08 -13.38 -15.48
CA LEU A 466 3.65 -13.58 -15.25
C LEU A 466 2.82 -13.37 -16.52
N ALA A 467 3.13 -12.33 -17.30
CA ALA A 467 2.50 -12.12 -18.61
C ALA A 467 2.79 -13.30 -19.54
N PHE A 468 4.04 -13.75 -19.58
CA PHE A 468 4.45 -14.91 -20.36
C PHE A 468 3.60 -16.14 -20.02
N THR A 469 3.45 -16.49 -18.74
CA THR A 469 2.60 -17.61 -18.30
C THR A 469 1.13 -17.42 -18.72
N ILE A 470 0.55 -16.25 -18.44
CA ILE A 470 -0.88 -16.00 -18.70
C ILE A 470 -1.20 -16.02 -20.20
N PHE A 471 -0.35 -15.40 -21.03
CA PHE A 471 -0.60 -15.38 -22.47
C PHE A 471 -0.29 -16.70 -23.16
N ASN A 472 0.63 -17.52 -22.63
CA ASN A 472 0.73 -18.91 -23.08
C ASN A 472 -0.59 -19.67 -22.86
N ILE A 473 -1.27 -19.46 -21.72
CA ILE A 473 -2.59 -20.05 -21.44
C ILE A 473 -3.67 -19.49 -22.38
N LEU A 474 -3.75 -18.17 -22.52
CA LEU A 474 -4.79 -17.51 -23.32
C LEU A 474 -4.68 -17.78 -24.82
N LEU A 475 -3.47 -17.93 -25.36
CA LEU A 475 -3.27 -18.20 -26.78
C LEU A 475 -3.45 -19.69 -27.12
N THR A 476 -3.17 -20.58 -26.16
CA THR A 476 -3.32 -22.04 -26.34
C THR A 476 -4.75 -22.51 -26.09
N MET A 477 -5.48 -21.87 -25.15
CA MET A 477 -6.85 -22.24 -24.75
C MET A 477 -7.06 -23.76 -24.55
N PRO A 478 -6.30 -24.41 -23.64
CA PRO A 478 -6.43 -25.85 -23.44
C PRO A 478 -7.86 -26.25 -23.05
N GLY A 479 -8.38 -27.30 -23.70
CA GLY A 479 -9.76 -27.79 -23.58
C GLY A 479 -9.99 -29.14 -24.27
N ASN A 480 -11.14 -29.77 -24.04
CA ASN A 480 -11.48 -31.05 -24.68
C ASN A 480 -11.69 -30.89 -26.20
N GLY A 481 -12.08 -29.70 -26.66
CA GLY A 481 -12.26 -29.36 -28.08
C GLY A 481 -11.18 -28.44 -28.65
N MET A 482 -9.91 -28.63 -28.30
CA MET A 482 -8.82 -27.81 -28.85
C MET A 482 -8.77 -27.88 -30.38
N ASP A 483 -8.80 -26.71 -31.02
CA ASP A 483 -8.44 -26.55 -32.42
C ASP A 483 -6.97 -26.11 -32.54
N PHE A 484 -6.29 -26.60 -33.58
CA PHE A 484 -4.93 -26.17 -33.92
C PHE A 484 -4.93 -25.29 -35.18
N SER A 485 -5.99 -24.50 -35.35
CA SER A 485 -6.16 -23.64 -36.52
C SER A 485 -5.22 -22.44 -36.46
N ILE A 486 -4.41 -22.24 -37.50
CA ILE A 486 -3.48 -21.10 -37.58
C ILE A 486 -4.26 -19.78 -37.67
N ASP A 487 -5.38 -19.76 -38.39
CA ASP A 487 -6.25 -18.59 -38.50
C ASP A 487 -6.79 -18.15 -37.12
N GLY A 488 -7.35 -19.12 -36.36
CA GLY A 488 -7.85 -18.88 -35.01
C GLY A 488 -6.73 -18.36 -34.10
N PHE A 489 -5.53 -18.95 -34.18
CA PHE A 489 -4.37 -18.49 -33.41
C PHE A 489 -3.94 -17.06 -33.75
N LEU A 490 -3.81 -16.72 -35.03
CA LEU A 490 -3.40 -15.39 -35.47
C LEU A 490 -4.44 -14.34 -35.04
N ASN A 491 -5.73 -14.67 -35.18
CA ASN A 491 -6.80 -13.79 -34.79
C ASN A 491 -6.86 -13.57 -33.26
N ARG A 492 -6.65 -14.62 -32.46
CA ARG A 492 -6.49 -14.52 -31.00
C ARG A 492 -5.25 -13.69 -30.62
N THR A 493 -4.15 -13.87 -31.34
CA THR A 493 -2.91 -13.11 -31.15
C THR A 493 -3.13 -11.62 -31.39
N LEU A 494 -3.85 -11.26 -32.47
CA LEU A 494 -4.19 -9.87 -32.77
C LEU A 494 -5.09 -9.26 -31.68
N ALA A 495 -6.07 -10.01 -31.16
CA ALA A 495 -6.90 -9.60 -30.02
C ALA A 495 -6.10 -9.31 -28.75
N VAL A 496 -5.15 -10.17 -28.43
CA VAL A 496 -4.26 -9.99 -27.28
C VAL A 496 -3.37 -8.75 -27.46
N ILE A 497 -2.75 -8.57 -28.64
CA ILE A 497 -1.89 -7.40 -28.93
C ILE A 497 -2.67 -6.10 -28.82
N VAL A 498 -3.85 -6.01 -29.46
CA VAL A 498 -4.69 -4.82 -29.43
C VAL A 498 -5.14 -4.53 -28.00
N GLY A 499 -5.66 -5.54 -27.29
CA GLY A 499 -6.16 -5.40 -25.93
C GLY A 499 -5.09 -4.86 -24.97
N VAL A 500 -3.89 -5.43 -24.95
CA VAL A 500 -2.82 -4.99 -24.06
C VAL A 500 -2.21 -3.65 -24.50
N SER A 501 -2.13 -3.37 -25.81
CA SER A 501 -1.68 -2.07 -26.31
C SER A 501 -2.57 -0.94 -25.80
N VAL A 502 -3.88 -1.13 -25.85
CA VAL A 502 -4.86 -0.15 -25.34
C VAL A 502 -4.68 0.10 -23.84
N VAL A 503 -4.31 -0.92 -23.05
CA VAL A 503 -3.96 -0.73 -21.63
C VAL A 503 -2.73 0.15 -21.48
N VAL A 504 -1.65 -0.15 -22.22
CA VAL A 504 -0.42 0.65 -22.19
C VAL A 504 -0.69 2.10 -22.59
N LEU A 505 -1.47 2.32 -23.65
CA LEU A 505 -1.88 3.65 -24.10
C LEU A 505 -2.75 4.33 -23.03
N GLY A 506 -3.71 3.62 -22.44
CA GLY A 506 -4.57 4.16 -21.38
C GLY A 506 -3.78 4.69 -20.20
N PHE A 507 -2.76 3.98 -19.73
CA PHE A 507 -1.89 4.45 -18.63
C PHE A 507 -0.93 5.57 -19.04
N ARG A 508 -0.56 5.69 -20.32
CA ARG A 508 0.28 6.78 -20.81
C ARG A 508 -0.50 8.07 -21.08
N LEU A 509 -1.71 7.95 -21.63
CA LEU A 509 -2.57 9.09 -21.98
C LEU A 509 -3.35 9.64 -20.79
N MET A 510 -3.70 8.76 -19.82
CA MET A 510 -4.34 9.14 -18.57
C MET A 510 -3.37 8.88 -17.40
N PRO A 511 -2.28 9.66 -17.29
CA PRO A 511 -1.30 9.49 -16.22
C PRO A 511 -1.91 9.81 -14.86
N GLU A 512 -1.24 9.34 -13.81
CA GLU A 512 -1.63 9.60 -12.43
C GLU A 512 -1.60 11.10 -12.08
N ILE A 513 -2.32 11.46 -11.02
CA ILE A 513 -2.41 12.84 -10.52
C ILE A 513 -0.99 13.36 -10.25
N GLY A 514 -0.62 14.47 -10.90
CA GLY A 514 0.73 15.02 -10.83
C GLY A 514 1.21 15.34 -9.40
N PRO A 515 2.52 15.28 -9.13
CA PRO A 515 3.09 15.35 -7.78
C PRO A 515 2.77 16.65 -7.03
N ARG A 516 2.65 17.77 -7.75
CA ARG A 516 2.25 19.08 -7.17
C ARG A 516 0.81 19.07 -6.65
N VAL A 517 -0.10 18.43 -7.38
CA VAL A 517 -1.51 18.33 -6.98
C VAL A 517 -1.63 17.38 -5.79
N LEU A 518 -0.92 16.25 -5.82
CA LEU A 518 -0.90 15.33 -4.69
C LEU A 518 -0.35 16.00 -3.42
N ARG A 519 0.77 16.73 -3.51
CA ARG A 519 1.33 17.51 -2.38
C ARG A 519 0.27 18.42 -1.75
N ARG A 520 -0.35 19.30 -2.55
CA ARG A 520 -1.37 20.24 -2.05
C ARG A 520 -2.55 19.51 -1.41
N ARG A 521 -2.99 18.40 -2.01
CA ARG A 521 -4.10 17.59 -1.49
C ARG A 521 -3.76 16.91 -0.18
N LEU A 522 -2.56 16.35 -0.05
CA LEU A 522 -2.11 15.69 1.18
C LEU A 522 -1.96 16.68 2.32
N ILE A 523 -1.42 17.88 2.07
CA ILE A 523 -1.40 19.00 3.03
C ILE A 523 -2.83 19.34 3.47
N ASN A 524 -3.71 19.64 2.51
CA ASN A 524 -5.10 20.01 2.81
C ASN A 524 -5.87 18.90 3.53
N ALA A 525 -5.56 17.64 3.26
CA ALA A 525 -6.16 16.50 3.95
C ALA A 525 -5.65 16.37 5.39
N THR A 526 -4.35 16.59 5.63
CA THR A 526 -3.76 16.63 6.98
C THR A 526 -4.30 17.81 7.78
N THR A 527 -4.35 19.01 7.22
CA THR A 527 -4.96 20.19 7.85
C THR A 527 -6.42 19.96 8.21
N ARG A 528 -7.22 19.38 7.30
CA ARG A 528 -8.63 19.03 7.60
C ARG A 528 -8.74 18.02 8.74
N ASP A 529 -7.89 17.00 8.75
CA ASP A 529 -7.91 16.01 9.82
C ASP A 529 -7.50 16.63 11.16
N LEU A 530 -6.50 17.52 11.18
CA LEU A 530 -6.11 18.29 12.37
C LEU A 530 -7.28 19.15 12.89
N LYS A 531 -8.01 19.85 12.01
CA LYS A 531 -9.23 20.61 12.40
C LYS A 531 -10.33 19.69 12.98
N GLN A 532 -10.44 18.45 12.47
CA GLN A 532 -11.40 17.47 12.98
C GLN A 532 -10.99 16.84 14.33
N LEU A 533 -9.71 16.85 14.69
CA LEU A 533 -9.24 16.34 15.98
C LEU A 533 -9.94 17.02 17.16
N ALA A 534 -10.29 18.30 17.06
CA ALA A 534 -10.97 19.04 18.12
C ALA A 534 -12.44 18.60 18.34
N ARG A 535 -13.07 17.96 17.34
CA ARG A 535 -14.51 17.66 17.34
C ARG A 535 -14.84 16.19 17.58
N ARG A 536 -13.87 15.27 17.45
CA ARG A 536 -14.11 13.83 17.55
C ARG A 536 -14.03 13.30 19.00
N PRO A 537 -14.76 12.21 19.32
CA PRO A 537 -14.68 11.59 20.64
C PRO A 537 -13.28 11.02 20.93
N PRO A 538 -12.72 11.20 22.15
CA PRO A 538 -11.33 10.87 22.47
C PRO A 538 -10.93 9.42 22.18
N ARG A 539 -11.85 8.46 22.42
CA ARG A 539 -11.58 7.01 22.36
C ARG A 539 -11.14 6.52 20.98
N GLU A 540 -11.63 7.12 19.91
CA GLU A 540 -11.39 6.67 18.52
C GLU A 540 -10.47 7.60 17.73
N THR A 541 -10.16 8.78 18.28
CA THR A 541 -9.49 9.84 17.53
C THR A 541 -8.02 9.48 17.22
N ASP A 542 -7.30 8.90 18.17
CA ASP A 542 -5.88 8.60 17.98
C ASP A 542 -5.64 7.47 16.95
N THR A 543 -6.46 6.43 16.97
CA THR A 543 -6.38 5.32 16.02
C THR A 543 -6.80 5.75 14.63
N TRP A 544 -7.80 6.64 14.56
CA TRP A 544 -8.24 7.24 13.30
C TRP A 544 -7.14 8.12 12.67
N PHE A 545 -6.55 9.02 13.45
CA PHE A 545 -5.54 9.96 12.96
C PHE A 545 -4.23 9.27 12.59
N SER A 546 -3.73 8.39 13.46
CA SER A 546 -2.46 7.68 13.24
C SER A 546 -2.50 6.81 11.98
N GLY A 547 -3.61 6.11 11.73
CA GLY A 547 -3.77 5.27 10.53
C GLY A 547 -3.77 6.08 9.22
N ARG A 548 -4.43 7.24 9.21
CA ARG A 548 -4.45 8.12 8.03
C ARG A 548 -3.09 8.76 7.79
N MET A 549 -2.40 9.19 8.85
CA MET A 549 -1.06 9.77 8.73
C MET A 549 -0.01 8.76 8.27
N ALA A 550 -0.11 7.50 8.67
CA ALA A 550 0.76 6.42 8.18
C ALA A 550 0.77 6.38 6.64
N ASP A 551 -0.42 6.31 6.06
CA ASP A 551 -0.56 6.22 4.61
C ASP A 551 -0.05 7.46 3.88
N ARG A 552 -0.37 8.64 4.40
CA ARG A 552 0.11 9.90 3.81
C ARG A 552 1.62 10.03 3.89
N LEU A 553 2.24 9.65 5.00
CA LEU A 553 3.69 9.67 5.16
C LEU A 553 4.38 8.84 4.09
N LEU A 554 3.86 7.67 3.76
CA LEU A 554 4.40 6.82 2.69
C LEU A 554 4.15 7.35 1.30
N GLN A 555 2.97 7.92 1.04
CA GLN A 555 2.70 8.58 -0.23
C GLN A 555 3.66 9.75 -0.44
N LEU A 556 3.85 10.58 0.60
CA LEU A 556 4.81 11.68 0.59
C LEU A 556 6.24 11.18 0.42
N ALA A 557 6.65 10.13 1.13
CA ALA A 557 8.00 9.57 1.05
C ALA A 557 8.35 9.07 -0.37
N ARG A 558 7.40 8.34 -0.99
CA ARG A 558 7.58 7.81 -2.34
C ARG A 558 7.69 8.91 -3.39
N HIS A 559 6.93 9.99 -3.21
CA HIS A 559 6.97 11.13 -4.12
C HIS A 559 8.17 12.04 -3.88
N ASP A 560 8.66 12.16 -2.64
CA ASP A 560 9.90 12.87 -2.34
C ASP A 560 11.08 12.28 -3.11
N GLN A 561 11.17 10.94 -3.20
CA GLN A 561 12.24 10.28 -3.96
C GLN A 561 12.21 10.59 -5.46
N MET A 562 11.06 11.02 -6.00
CA MET A 562 10.92 11.42 -7.41
C MET A 562 11.31 12.89 -7.64
N LEU A 563 11.53 13.68 -6.59
CA LEU A 563 11.90 15.08 -6.67
C LEU A 563 13.43 15.28 -6.61
N PRO A 564 13.95 16.37 -7.21
CA PRO A 564 15.33 16.81 -7.01
C PRO A 564 15.65 16.99 -5.52
N GLU A 565 16.91 16.80 -5.13
CA GLU A 565 17.36 16.80 -3.73
C GLU A 565 16.94 18.05 -2.95
N GLU A 566 17.01 19.22 -3.58
CA GLU A 566 16.62 20.52 -3.01
C GLU A 566 15.12 20.63 -2.65
N GLN A 567 14.27 19.72 -3.16
CA GLN A 567 12.83 19.73 -2.94
C GLN A 567 12.34 18.57 -2.07
N ARG A 568 13.25 17.73 -1.53
CA ARG A 568 12.96 16.53 -0.73
C ARG A 568 12.58 16.86 0.72
N HIS A 569 11.47 17.58 0.89
CA HIS A 569 10.95 17.98 2.19
C HIS A 569 9.48 17.58 2.41
N LEU A 570 8.87 16.84 1.48
CA LEU A 570 7.49 16.40 1.62
C LEU A 570 7.31 15.40 2.74
N PHE A 571 8.35 14.61 2.99
CA PHE A 571 8.34 13.63 4.04
C PHE A 571 8.45 14.26 5.44
N SER A 572 9.34 15.23 5.63
CA SER A 572 9.47 15.97 6.90
C SER A 572 8.18 16.73 7.24
N LEU A 573 7.53 17.30 6.24
CA LEU A 573 6.20 17.90 6.31
C LEU A 573 5.12 16.93 6.85
N GLY A 574 5.16 15.67 6.41
CA GLY A 574 4.26 14.62 6.92
C GLY A 574 4.55 14.28 8.38
N LEU A 575 5.83 14.20 8.77
CA LEU A 575 6.23 13.93 10.15
C LEU A 575 5.83 15.06 11.10
N THR A 576 5.99 16.31 10.67
CA THR A 576 5.52 17.46 11.45
C THR A 576 4.01 17.45 11.61
N GLY A 577 3.27 17.10 10.55
CA GLY A 577 1.81 16.93 10.65
C GLY A 577 1.41 15.87 11.67
N LEU A 578 2.16 14.76 11.73
CA LEU A 578 1.95 13.70 12.73
C LEU A 578 2.31 14.19 14.14
N ASP A 579 3.41 14.91 14.33
CA ASP A 579 3.80 15.47 15.64
C ASP A 579 2.78 16.51 16.14
N VAL A 580 2.35 17.45 15.29
CA VAL A 580 1.32 18.44 15.60
C VAL A 580 0.02 17.75 16.01
N GLY A 581 -0.44 16.76 15.25
CA GLY A 581 -1.66 16.04 15.59
C GLY A 581 -1.55 15.25 16.90
N ARG A 582 -0.37 14.70 17.21
CA ARG A 582 -0.13 14.06 18.52
C ARG A 582 -0.09 15.08 19.65
N ALA A 583 0.46 16.27 19.42
CA ALA A 583 0.44 17.33 20.41
C ALA A 583 -0.99 17.81 20.68
N CYS A 584 -1.82 17.97 19.64
CA CYS A 584 -3.26 18.22 19.79
C CYS A 584 -3.94 17.15 20.65
N LEU A 585 -3.67 15.87 20.41
CA LEU A 585 -4.22 14.77 21.22
C LEU A 585 -3.75 14.80 22.69
N ARG A 586 -2.49 15.21 22.94
CA ARG A 586 -1.98 15.37 24.32
C ARG A 586 -2.64 16.55 25.04
N LEU A 587 -2.81 17.68 24.35
CA LEU A 587 -3.51 18.83 24.89
C LEU A 587 -4.94 18.46 25.27
N ARG A 588 -5.65 17.76 24.38
CA ARG A 588 -6.97 17.19 24.66
C ARG A 588 -6.99 16.29 25.88
N HIS A 589 -6.07 15.32 25.97
CA HIS A 589 -6.04 14.41 27.10
C HIS A 589 -5.78 15.11 28.45
N ARG A 590 -5.12 16.28 28.44
CA ARG A 590 -4.80 17.04 29.65
C ARG A 590 -5.86 18.08 30.01
N LEU A 591 -6.59 18.60 29.02
CA LEU A 591 -7.44 19.79 29.17
C LEU A 591 -8.93 19.55 28.86
N ASP A 592 -9.32 18.43 28.23
CA ASP A 592 -10.74 18.14 27.94
C ASP A 592 -11.57 17.97 29.24
N ASP A 593 -10.95 17.50 30.32
CA ASP A 593 -11.60 17.25 31.62
C ASP A 593 -11.59 18.48 32.57
N VAL A 594 -10.98 19.60 32.16
CA VAL A 594 -10.91 20.84 32.95
C VAL A 594 -12.27 21.54 32.93
N ALA A 595 -12.79 21.93 34.09
CA ALA A 595 -14.14 22.48 34.22
C ALA A 595 -14.22 23.97 33.81
N SER A 596 -13.10 24.70 33.92
CA SER A 596 -12.98 26.11 33.53
C SER A 596 -13.40 26.36 32.07
N SER A 597 -14.39 27.26 31.89
CA SER A 597 -14.88 27.66 30.56
C SER A 597 -13.81 28.39 29.75
N GLU A 598 -13.00 29.22 30.41
CA GLU A 598 -11.91 30.00 29.79
C GLU A 598 -10.82 29.08 29.25
N VAL A 599 -10.37 28.10 30.05
CA VAL A 599 -9.39 27.10 29.60
C VAL A 599 -9.93 26.30 28.42
N ARG A 600 -11.22 25.89 28.44
CA ARG A 600 -11.84 25.18 27.31
C ARG A 600 -11.97 26.05 26.05
N GLN A 601 -12.17 27.36 26.17
CA GLN A 601 -12.21 28.26 25.03
C GLN A 601 -10.82 28.48 24.44
N ALA A 602 -9.83 28.80 25.28
CA ALA A 602 -8.44 28.98 24.87
C ALA A 602 -7.86 27.69 24.25
N HIS A 603 -8.18 26.53 24.83
CA HIS A 603 -7.77 25.23 24.30
C HIS A 603 -8.37 24.96 22.91
N ARG A 604 -9.69 25.20 22.71
CA ARG A 604 -10.33 25.05 21.39
C ARG A 604 -9.75 26.01 20.35
N HIS A 605 -9.46 27.24 20.75
CA HIS A 605 -8.80 28.22 19.89
C HIS A 605 -7.39 27.73 19.50
N MET A 606 -6.59 27.27 20.45
CA MET A 606 -5.26 26.72 20.22
C MET A 606 -5.26 25.54 19.24
N LEU A 607 -6.20 24.59 19.38
CA LEU A 607 -6.31 23.46 18.45
C LEU A 607 -6.65 23.90 17.02
N ALA A 608 -7.51 24.91 16.86
CA ALA A 608 -7.85 25.46 15.55
C ALA A 608 -6.66 26.20 14.92
N THR A 609 -5.96 27.00 15.72
CA THR A 609 -4.76 27.74 15.31
C THR A 609 -3.63 26.81 14.92
N LEU A 610 -3.37 25.73 15.66
CA LEU A 610 -2.37 24.73 15.31
C LEU A 610 -2.60 24.09 13.94
N ALA A 611 -3.87 23.79 13.61
CA ALA A 611 -4.20 23.23 12.31
C ALA A 611 -3.95 24.23 11.17
N GLN A 612 -4.26 25.52 11.39
CA GLN A 612 -4.00 26.56 10.41
C GLN A 612 -2.50 26.86 10.28
N ALA A 613 -1.79 26.96 11.40
CA ALA A 613 -0.35 27.18 11.45
C ALA A 613 0.44 26.07 10.75
N TYR A 614 -0.02 24.80 10.81
CA TYR A 614 0.54 23.71 10.00
C TYR A 614 0.31 23.92 8.49
N ALA A 615 -0.85 24.44 8.09
CA ALA A 615 -1.13 24.73 6.69
C ALA A 615 -0.24 25.89 6.18
N ASP A 616 -0.14 26.95 6.97
CA ASP A 616 0.68 28.12 6.65
C ASP A 616 2.16 27.70 6.51
N SER A 617 2.68 26.93 7.48
CA SER A 617 4.06 26.45 7.43
C SER A 617 4.32 25.50 6.27
N ALA A 618 3.34 24.67 5.88
CA ALA A 618 3.43 23.80 4.71
C ALA A 618 3.49 24.57 3.37
N HIS A 619 2.97 25.80 3.36
CA HIS A 619 3.03 26.72 2.24
C HIS A 619 4.23 27.69 2.30
N GLY A 620 5.08 27.59 3.32
CA GLY A 620 6.24 28.48 3.50
C GLY A 620 5.91 29.81 4.18
N HIS A 621 4.68 29.98 4.69
CA HIS A 621 4.30 31.18 5.43
C HIS A 621 4.54 30.99 6.94
N PRO A 622 4.93 32.05 7.66
CA PRO A 622 5.08 31.98 9.11
C PRO A 622 3.74 31.62 9.77
N PRO A 623 3.74 30.80 10.84
CA PRO A 623 2.51 30.35 11.50
C PRO A 623 1.77 31.52 12.17
N GLN A 624 0.70 32.00 11.57
CA GLN A 624 -0.04 33.15 12.08
C GLN A 624 -0.86 32.79 13.33
N GLY A 625 -0.88 33.69 14.32
CA GLY A 625 -1.70 33.55 15.53
C GLY A 625 -1.24 32.52 16.55
N MET A 626 -0.21 31.71 16.26
CA MET A 626 0.30 30.66 17.15
C MET A 626 0.77 31.21 18.51
N GLN A 627 1.50 32.34 18.51
CA GLN A 627 1.98 32.97 19.73
C GLN A 627 0.85 33.57 20.57
N ALA A 628 -0.13 34.21 19.93
CA ALA A 628 -1.30 34.78 20.60
C ALA A 628 -2.20 33.68 21.20
N ALA A 629 -2.44 32.59 20.47
CA ALA A 629 -3.20 31.45 20.98
C ALA A 629 -2.46 30.72 22.11
N GLY A 630 -1.13 30.62 22.00
CA GLY A 630 -0.27 30.05 23.03
C GLY A 630 -0.34 30.85 24.34
N THR A 631 -0.12 32.17 24.27
CA THR A 631 -0.21 33.08 25.44
C THR A 631 -1.58 33.04 26.11
N ALA A 632 -2.67 33.14 25.34
CA ALA A 632 -4.02 33.05 25.88
C ALA A 632 -4.29 31.74 26.63
N LEU A 633 -3.76 30.61 26.14
CA LEU A 633 -3.90 29.31 26.81
C LEU A 633 -3.07 29.23 28.10
N ARG A 634 -1.87 29.83 28.12
CA ARG A 634 -1.02 29.91 29.32
C ARG A 634 -1.67 30.76 30.40
N ASP A 635 -2.21 31.91 30.03
CA ASP A 635 -2.85 32.83 30.96
C ASP A 635 -4.09 32.19 31.58
N ALA A 636 -4.95 31.56 30.76
CA ALA A 636 -6.12 30.83 31.25
C ALA A 636 -5.73 29.65 32.16
N ALA A 637 -4.64 28.94 31.84
CA ALA A 637 -4.14 27.85 32.67
C ALA A 637 -3.53 28.34 34.00
N ALA A 638 -2.93 29.54 34.02
CA ALA A 638 -2.36 30.14 35.22
C ALA A 638 -3.43 30.63 36.20
N GLN A 639 -4.59 31.06 35.70
CA GLN A 639 -5.70 31.57 36.50
C GLN A 639 -6.53 30.46 37.18
N THR A 640 -6.36 29.20 36.78
CA THR A 640 -7.14 28.06 37.28
C THR A 640 -6.32 27.20 38.24
N THR A 641 -6.86 26.85 39.42
CA THR A 641 -6.21 25.96 40.40
C THR A 641 -6.30 24.47 40.04
N GLU A 642 -7.17 24.09 39.11
CA GLU A 642 -7.32 22.72 38.60
C GLU A 642 -6.06 22.20 37.86
N ILE A 643 -5.15 23.10 37.45
CA ILE A 643 -3.92 22.75 36.72
C ILE A 643 -2.70 22.98 37.63
N SER A 644 -2.07 21.87 38.06
CA SER A 644 -0.86 21.92 38.88
C SER A 644 0.29 22.69 38.20
N ALA A 645 1.22 23.23 39.00
CA ALA A 645 2.39 23.97 38.49
C ALA A 645 3.23 23.11 37.53
N GLU A 646 3.41 21.82 37.84
CA GLU A 646 4.08 20.85 36.96
C GLU A 646 3.35 20.71 35.61
N ARG A 647 2.01 20.60 35.62
CA ARG A 647 1.22 20.51 34.38
C ARG A 647 1.31 21.77 33.54
N ARG A 648 1.42 22.95 34.17
CA ARG A 648 1.63 24.24 33.50
C ARG A 648 3.00 24.30 32.80
N ALA A 649 4.09 23.98 33.50
CA ALA A 649 5.43 23.94 32.90
C ALA A 649 5.51 22.99 31.68
N LEU A 650 4.83 21.84 31.76
CA LEU A 650 4.75 20.89 30.64
C LEU A 650 3.94 21.41 29.45
N LEU A 651 2.91 22.22 29.71
CA LEU A 651 2.12 22.87 28.68
C LEU A 651 2.94 23.97 28.00
N ASP A 652 3.69 24.76 28.77
CA ASP A 652 4.55 25.83 28.26
C ASP A 652 5.61 25.32 27.30
N GLY A 653 6.37 24.29 27.71
CA GLY A 653 7.39 23.68 26.88
C GLY A 653 6.81 22.96 25.64
N LEU A 654 5.57 22.47 25.71
CA LEU A 654 4.91 21.89 24.53
C LEU A 654 4.53 22.97 23.51
N ILE A 655 3.94 24.08 23.95
CA ILE A 655 3.54 25.20 23.09
C ILE A 655 4.76 25.83 22.42
N GLU A 656 5.81 26.09 23.20
CA GLU A 656 7.05 26.67 22.70
C GLU A 656 7.71 25.77 21.65
N ARG A 657 7.81 24.46 21.93
CA ARG A 657 8.32 23.47 20.96
C ARG A 657 7.53 23.51 19.64
N LEU A 658 6.19 23.56 19.70
CA LEU A 658 5.35 23.55 18.50
C LEU A 658 5.54 24.82 17.66
N ASP A 659 5.64 25.99 18.29
CA ASP A 659 5.89 27.25 17.58
C ASP A 659 7.22 27.18 16.82
N LEU A 660 8.30 26.77 17.50
CA LEU A 660 9.62 26.57 16.89
C LEU A 660 9.58 25.57 15.72
N THR A 661 8.88 24.45 15.89
CA THR A 661 8.73 23.44 14.84
C THR A 661 8.03 23.99 13.60
N LEU A 662 6.94 24.74 13.78
CA LEU A 662 6.16 25.30 12.68
C LEU A 662 6.88 26.45 11.98
N GLN A 663 7.56 27.32 12.73
CA GLN A 663 8.37 28.40 12.15
C GLN A 663 9.52 27.86 11.31
N ARG A 664 10.21 26.82 11.79
CA ARG A 664 11.27 26.17 11.01
C ARG A 664 10.72 25.55 9.73
N GLN A 665 9.61 24.82 9.83
CA GLN A 665 8.97 24.21 8.66
C GLN A 665 8.62 25.28 7.62
N ALA A 666 8.11 26.44 8.05
CA ALA A 666 7.84 27.56 7.18
C ALA A 666 9.10 28.05 6.46
N ARG A 667 10.22 28.24 7.17
CA ARG A 667 11.50 28.67 6.58
C ARG A 667 12.03 27.66 5.56
N MET A 668 12.01 26.36 5.88
CA MET A 668 12.44 25.30 4.96
C MET A 668 11.55 25.26 3.71
N MET A 669 10.23 25.39 3.88
CA MET A 669 9.28 25.41 2.76
C MET A 669 9.41 26.67 1.90
N ALA A 670 9.67 27.83 2.49
CA ALA A 670 9.91 29.06 1.76
C ALA A 670 11.15 28.94 0.86
N GLY A 671 12.26 28.38 1.37
CA GLY A 671 13.45 28.11 0.58
C GLY A 671 13.20 27.13 -0.58
N ALA A 672 12.45 26.05 -0.33
CA ALA A 672 12.12 25.05 -1.34
C ALA A 672 11.09 25.50 -2.40
N LEU A 673 10.33 26.57 -2.10
CA LEU A 673 9.35 27.17 -3.00
C LEU A 673 9.92 28.38 -3.77
N ALA A 674 11.08 28.89 -3.39
CA ALA A 674 11.76 29.95 -4.11
C ALA A 674 12.17 29.47 -5.52
N PRO A 675 11.99 30.29 -6.57
CA PRO A 675 12.44 29.93 -7.91
C PRO A 675 13.97 29.76 -7.90
N SER A 676 14.46 28.62 -8.40
CA SER A 676 15.90 28.38 -8.57
C SER A 676 16.50 29.48 -9.46
N PRO A 677 17.60 30.14 -9.05
CA PRO A 677 18.24 31.21 -9.81
C PRO A 677 18.73 30.75 -11.20
N ALA A 678 18.87 29.44 -11.42
CA ALA A 678 19.34 28.86 -12.69
C ALA A 678 18.35 29.01 -13.87
N ARG A 679 17.14 29.55 -13.67
CA ARG A 679 16.20 29.86 -14.78
C ARG A 679 16.23 31.33 -15.24
N ALA A 680 16.98 32.20 -14.57
CA ALA A 680 17.10 33.60 -14.95
C ALA A 680 18.26 33.88 -15.93
N GLU A 681 19.18 32.93 -16.13
CA GLU A 681 20.36 33.12 -17.00
C GLU A 681 20.19 32.61 -18.45
N THR A 682 19.00 32.16 -18.83
CA THR A 682 18.70 31.74 -20.22
C THR A 682 17.70 32.67 -20.92
N GLU A 683 17.75 33.97 -20.64
CA GLU A 683 17.21 34.98 -21.56
C GLU A 683 18.39 35.54 -22.38
N PRO A 684 18.41 35.35 -23.72
CA PRO A 684 19.46 35.96 -24.54
C PRO A 684 19.32 37.48 -24.47
N PRO A 685 20.43 38.24 -24.44
CA PRO A 685 20.36 39.69 -24.41
C PRO A 685 19.66 40.19 -25.67
N THR A 686 18.60 40.96 -25.47
CA THR A 686 17.97 41.81 -26.48
C THR A 686 19.04 42.64 -27.19
N PRO A 687 19.14 42.62 -28.54
CA PRO A 687 20.03 43.52 -29.24
C PRO A 687 19.42 44.92 -29.13
N ASN A 688 20.07 45.77 -28.34
CA ASN A 688 19.72 47.16 -28.24
C ASN A 688 20.08 47.89 -29.53
N GLU A 689 19.21 48.83 -29.87
CA GLU A 689 19.36 49.80 -30.94
C GLU A 689 20.65 50.62 -30.81
N ALA A 690 21.04 51.16 -31.97
CA ALA A 690 21.83 52.37 -32.20
C ALA A 690 23.32 52.20 -32.56
N THR A 691 23.56 52.68 -33.80
CA THR A 691 24.78 53.20 -34.45
C THR A 691 25.83 52.22 -34.94
#